data_AF-A0AAD9X7L0-F1
#
_entry.id   AF-A0AAD9X7L0-F1
#
_cell.length_a   1.000
_cell.length_b   1.000
_cell.length_c   1.000
_cell.angle_alpha   90.00
_cell.angle_beta   90.00
_cell.angle_gamma   90.00
#
_symmetry.space_group_name_H-M   'P 1'
#
loop_
_entity.id
_entity.type
_entity.pdbx_description
1 polymer ?
#
loop_
_entity_poly.entity_id
_entity_poly.type
_entity_poly.pdbx_seq_one_letter_code
_entity_poly.pdbx_strand_id
1 'polypeptide(L)'
;MAPSLDEGNSLFNFVVQDGNGVKGMVDLGLTKVPEPYVQPPKERIDKLNSRPCSLPPIDLSKLDGPEHDRVAEEIARAASTLGFFQVVNHGVPLELLEKLKDAAHSFFGQAPEKKAVYLKGASPSPLVKYGTSFVPEKEKALEWKDYVSMIYTNDADALQHWPKECKEASLEYLKTSVEMARKLMEVLMENLGAKPDQAKIDALIGLKMVNMNFYPICPDPELTVGVGRHSDLGALTVLLQDGIGGLYVKVEEDIENVAKKGEWVEIPPIDGALVINVGDTLQILSNGKYKSAEHRVRTTNTKSRVSVPVFTMPKPSEKIGPLPELVEREGAQFREVNSPPHNKEMAPSLDEGNSLFNFVVQDGYGVKGMVDLGLSKVPAPYVQPPKERIDKQNSRTCPLQPIDLSKLDGPEHGRVAEEIARAASTLGFFQVVNHGMPIELLEKLKDTAHTFFGQAPEKKAVYRKGASPSPSVNYGTSFVPEKEKALEWKDYISMTYTDDVEALQQWPQECKEVLLEYLKTSVMMVRKLLEVLMENLGVKPDNSKIDALIGFKMVNMNFYPTCPNPELTVGVGRHSDMGALTVLLQDGIGGLYVKVEDDIENVGKKGEWMEIPPIDGALVINVGDALQVIIFNYNSFDFDLKKQKKYLMIISNGTYKSAEHRVRTTSTKSRVSIPVFTMPKPSEKIGPLPELVECDGARYRELFFRDYMNNFFSNAHDGKNSLHFAQTEMAPNLDEDNSLFNFVVQDGYGVKGMVDLGLSKVPEPYVQPPKERIDKQNSRMCPLQPIDLSKLDGPEHDRVAEEIARAASTLGFFQVLNHGMPIELLEKLKDTAHTFFGQAPEKKAVYRKGASPSPLVKYGTSFVPEKEKALEWKDYISMTYTDDVEALQQWPQECKEVLLEYLKTSVMMVRKLLEVLMENLGVKLDNSKIDALIGFKMVNMNFYPTCPNPELTVGVGRHSDMGALTVLLQDGIGGLYVKVEDDIENVGKKGEWMEIPPIDGAIVINVGDALQIISNGTYKSAEHRVRTTRAKSRVSIPVFTMPKPSEKIGPLPELVERDGARFRELVFQDYMNNFFSNAHDGKNSLHFAQINN
;
A
#
# COMPACT_ATOMS: atom_id res chain seq x y z
N MET A 1 24.78 0.05 -25.36
CA MET A 1 24.23 -1.32 -25.23
C MET A 1 22.72 -1.17 -25.18
N ALA A 2 21.95 -2.14 -25.69
CA ALA A 2 20.50 -2.12 -25.46
C ALA A 2 20.22 -2.28 -23.96
N PRO A 3 19.20 -1.61 -23.39
CA PRO A 3 18.85 -1.79 -21.98
C PRO A 3 18.37 -3.23 -21.71
N SER A 4 18.61 -3.72 -20.49
CA SER A 4 18.02 -4.97 -20.04
C SER A 4 16.52 -4.78 -19.83
N LEU A 5 15.70 -5.37 -20.71
CA LEU A 5 14.24 -5.27 -20.68
C LEU A 5 13.58 -6.33 -19.77
N ASP A 6 14.37 -7.18 -19.11
CA ASP A 6 13.89 -8.27 -18.24
C ASP A 6 13.51 -7.79 -16.82
N GLU A 7 13.69 -6.50 -16.49
CA GLU A 7 13.30 -5.90 -15.21
C GLU A 7 12.04 -5.03 -15.37
N GLY A 8 10.94 -5.38 -14.68
CA GLY A 8 9.61 -4.79 -14.90
C GLY A 8 9.52 -3.26 -14.78
N ASN A 9 10.28 -2.64 -13.87
CA ASN A 9 10.34 -1.18 -13.75
C ASN A 9 11.11 -0.51 -14.90
N SER A 10 12.14 -1.17 -15.44
CA SER A 10 12.89 -0.70 -16.62
C SER A 10 12.01 -0.74 -17.86
N LEU A 11 11.26 -1.84 -18.03
CA LEU A 11 10.30 -2.03 -19.11
C LEU A 11 9.19 -0.97 -19.09
N PHE A 12 8.59 -0.70 -17.93
CA PHE A 12 7.52 0.31 -17.81
C PHE A 12 8.02 1.71 -18.16
N ASN A 13 9.17 2.13 -17.63
CA ASN A 13 9.73 3.45 -17.91
C ASN A 13 10.05 3.61 -19.40
N PHE A 14 10.76 2.64 -19.99
CA PHE A 14 11.09 2.65 -21.42
C PHE A 14 9.85 2.72 -22.31
N VAL A 15 8.85 1.88 -22.06
CA VAL A 15 7.67 1.77 -22.94
C VAL A 15 6.68 2.91 -22.74
N VAL A 16 6.38 3.26 -21.48
CA VAL A 16 5.27 4.16 -21.10
C VAL A 16 5.74 5.59 -20.80
N GLN A 17 6.79 5.76 -19.97
CA GLN A 17 7.25 7.10 -19.56
C GLN A 17 8.06 7.79 -20.66
N ASP A 18 9.01 7.08 -21.26
CA ASP A 18 9.90 7.60 -22.31
C ASP A 18 9.21 7.65 -23.69
N GLY A 19 7.99 7.11 -23.82
CA GLY A 19 7.20 7.15 -25.05
C GLY A 19 7.74 6.30 -26.20
N ASN A 20 8.60 5.30 -25.93
CA ASN A 20 9.08 4.41 -26.98
C ASN A 20 7.96 3.54 -27.54
N GLY A 21 7.00 3.15 -26.69
CA GLY A 21 5.91 2.22 -27.03
C GLY A 21 6.38 0.78 -27.22
N VAL A 22 5.42 -0.12 -27.47
CA VAL A 22 5.70 -1.51 -27.83
C VAL A 22 6.52 -1.58 -29.12
N LYS A 23 6.32 -0.64 -30.07
CA LYS A 23 7.16 -0.55 -31.26
C LYS A 23 8.64 -0.37 -30.91
N GLY A 24 8.95 0.49 -29.94
CA GLY A 24 10.34 0.72 -29.52
C GLY A 24 11.02 -0.53 -28.94
N MET A 25 10.27 -1.42 -28.29
CA MET A 25 10.81 -2.73 -27.88
C MET A 25 11.15 -3.60 -29.09
N VAL A 26 10.29 -3.62 -30.11
CA VAL A 26 10.50 -4.40 -31.34
C VAL A 26 11.68 -3.84 -32.14
N ASP A 27 11.84 -2.51 -32.19
CA ASP A 27 13.01 -1.85 -32.81
C ASP A 27 14.34 -2.21 -32.11
N LEU A 28 14.32 -2.60 -30.82
CA LEU A 28 15.48 -3.12 -30.08
C LEU A 28 15.84 -4.59 -30.40
N GLY A 29 15.09 -5.27 -31.28
CA GLY A 29 15.37 -6.64 -31.69
C GLY A 29 14.89 -7.71 -30.70
N LEU A 30 13.80 -7.43 -29.98
CA LEU A 30 13.20 -8.33 -28.99
C LEU A 30 12.83 -9.69 -29.59
N THR A 31 13.31 -10.79 -28.99
CA THR A 31 13.10 -12.16 -29.50
C THR A 31 11.99 -12.93 -28.81
N LYS A 32 11.40 -12.40 -27.73
CA LYS A 32 10.30 -12.98 -26.96
C LYS A 32 9.40 -11.89 -26.38
N VAL A 33 8.13 -12.20 -26.12
CA VAL A 33 7.19 -11.29 -25.43
C VAL A 33 7.58 -11.17 -23.95
N PRO A 34 7.73 -9.96 -23.36
CA PRO A 34 8.04 -9.81 -21.95
C PRO A 34 6.88 -10.25 -21.06
N GLU A 35 7.18 -10.72 -19.85
CA GLU A 35 6.19 -11.30 -18.93
C GLU A 35 4.95 -10.42 -18.68
N PRO A 36 5.04 -9.08 -18.51
CA PRO A 36 3.86 -8.24 -18.32
C PRO A 36 2.87 -8.21 -19.50
N TYR A 37 3.29 -8.60 -20.71
CA TYR A 37 2.44 -8.71 -21.90
C TYR A 37 1.88 -10.13 -22.10
N VAL A 38 2.30 -11.11 -21.29
CA VAL A 38 1.83 -12.49 -21.38
C VAL A 38 0.44 -12.60 -20.79
N GLN A 39 -0.55 -12.65 -21.67
CA GLN A 39 -1.96 -12.72 -21.32
C GLN A 39 -2.29 -14.05 -20.61
N PRO A 40 -3.28 -14.08 -19.68
CA PRO A 40 -3.75 -15.31 -19.08
C PRO A 40 -4.27 -16.31 -20.13
N PRO A 41 -4.19 -17.64 -19.93
CA PRO A 41 -4.58 -18.63 -20.94
C PRO A 41 -5.98 -18.46 -21.53
N LYS A 42 -6.94 -17.93 -20.74
CA LYS A 42 -8.33 -17.64 -21.16
C LYS A 42 -8.50 -16.39 -22.04
N GLU A 43 -7.51 -15.49 -22.06
CA GLU A 43 -7.55 -14.25 -22.85
C GLU A 43 -6.84 -14.43 -24.21
N ARG A 44 -5.87 -15.35 -24.28
CA ARG A 44 -5.13 -15.72 -25.51
C ARG A 44 -6.06 -16.14 -26.64
N ILE A 45 -5.63 -15.88 -27.87
CA ILE A 45 -6.39 -16.17 -29.09
C ILE A 45 -5.83 -17.43 -29.73
N ASP A 46 -6.54 -18.55 -29.58
CA ASP A 46 -6.19 -19.80 -30.27
C ASP A 46 -6.75 -19.80 -31.70
N LYS A 47 -5.85 -19.67 -32.67
CA LYS A 47 -6.20 -19.68 -34.10
C LYS A 47 -6.78 -21.01 -34.59
N LEU A 48 -6.40 -22.14 -33.99
CA LEU A 48 -6.85 -23.47 -34.43
C LEU A 48 -8.36 -23.68 -34.24
N ASN A 49 -8.96 -22.93 -33.30
CA ASN A 49 -10.37 -23.01 -32.95
C ASN A 49 -11.22 -21.86 -33.50
N SER A 50 -10.64 -20.95 -34.30
CA SER A 50 -11.34 -19.80 -34.88
C SER A 50 -11.70 -20.00 -36.35
N ARG A 51 -12.85 -19.47 -36.79
CA ARG A 51 -13.31 -19.52 -38.19
C ARG A 51 -13.39 -18.11 -38.79
N PRO A 52 -13.08 -17.91 -40.07
CA PRO A 52 -13.34 -16.64 -40.74
C PRO A 52 -14.84 -16.42 -40.93
N CYS A 53 -15.30 -15.18 -40.80
CA CYS A 53 -16.68 -14.80 -41.06
C CYS A 53 -17.00 -14.98 -42.56
N SER A 54 -18.06 -15.72 -42.85
CA SER A 54 -18.53 -16.03 -44.21
C SER A 54 -19.60 -15.05 -44.73
N LEU A 55 -20.01 -14.06 -43.93
CA LEU A 55 -21.01 -13.07 -44.32
C LEU A 55 -20.45 -12.12 -45.40
N PRO A 56 -21.16 -11.89 -46.52
CA PRO A 56 -20.72 -10.98 -47.55
C PRO A 56 -20.79 -9.51 -47.07
N PRO A 57 -19.97 -8.60 -47.63
CA PRO A 57 -20.07 -7.18 -47.32
C PRO A 57 -21.35 -6.58 -47.92
N ILE A 58 -21.93 -5.63 -47.20
CA ILE A 58 -23.15 -4.90 -47.59
C ILE A 58 -22.77 -3.74 -48.52
N ASP A 59 -23.43 -3.66 -49.68
CA ASP A 59 -23.21 -2.61 -50.68
C ASP A 59 -24.08 -1.39 -50.38
N LEU A 60 -23.50 -0.38 -49.72
CA LEU A 60 -24.24 0.82 -49.31
C LEU A 60 -24.64 1.73 -50.49
N SER A 61 -24.06 1.57 -51.69
CA SER A 61 -24.49 2.35 -52.87
C SER A 61 -25.92 2.06 -53.30
N LYS A 62 -26.47 0.92 -52.85
CA LYS A 62 -27.83 0.46 -53.11
C LYS A 62 -28.87 0.97 -52.10
N LEU A 63 -28.42 1.52 -50.97
CA LEU A 63 -29.29 1.95 -49.87
C LEU A 63 -30.18 3.13 -50.27
N ASP A 64 -29.66 4.08 -51.06
CA ASP A 64 -30.41 5.24 -51.55
C ASP A 64 -31.19 4.93 -52.87
N GLY A 65 -31.48 3.64 -53.16
CA GLY A 65 -32.01 3.16 -54.45
C GLY A 65 -33.12 2.12 -54.34
N PRO A 66 -33.50 1.46 -55.46
CA PRO A 66 -34.63 0.51 -55.49
C PRO A 66 -34.46 -0.76 -54.62
N GLU A 67 -33.26 -1.01 -54.10
CA GLU A 67 -32.99 -2.10 -53.15
C GLU A 67 -32.99 -1.63 -51.68
N HIS A 68 -33.43 -0.40 -51.38
CA HIS A 68 -33.43 0.22 -50.03
C HIS A 68 -33.89 -0.74 -48.92
N ASP A 69 -35.15 -1.21 -48.98
CA ASP A 69 -35.75 -2.06 -47.94
C ASP A 69 -34.91 -3.32 -47.66
N ARG A 70 -34.37 -3.91 -48.73
CA ARG A 70 -33.53 -5.11 -48.66
C ARG A 70 -32.18 -4.81 -47.98
N VAL A 71 -31.51 -3.73 -48.38
CA VAL A 71 -30.21 -3.34 -47.79
C VAL A 71 -30.39 -2.92 -46.34
N ALA A 72 -31.50 -2.23 -46.04
CA ALA A 72 -31.91 -1.86 -44.69
C ALA A 72 -32.14 -3.10 -43.80
N GLU A 73 -32.84 -4.13 -44.31
CA GLU A 73 -33.02 -5.40 -43.61
C GLU A 73 -31.69 -6.16 -43.44
N GLU A 74 -30.82 -6.18 -44.45
CA GLU A 74 -29.48 -6.79 -44.36
C GLU A 74 -28.62 -6.12 -43.25
N ILE A 75 -28.66 -4.78 -43.14
CA ILE A 75 -28.01 -4.00 -42.07
C ILE A 75 -28.59 -4.35 -40.70
N ALA A 76 -29.92 -4.29 -40.54
CA ALA A 76 -30.59 -4.57 -39.28
C ALA A 76 -30.41 -6.03 -38.82
N ARG A 77 -30.39 -6.98 -39.76
CA ARG A 77 -30.13 -8.40 -39.49
C ARG A 77 -28.70 -8.62 -39.02
N ALA A 78 -27.71 -7.98 -39.64
CA ALA A 78 -26.32 -8.13 -39.20
C ALA A 78 -26.07 -7.46 -37.83
N ALA A 79 -26.68 -6.29 -37.59
CA ALA A 79 -26.66 -5.60 -36.30
C ALA A 79 -27.36 -6.40 -35.16
N SER A 80 -28.38 -7.20 -35.47
CA SER A 80 -29.13 -8.01 -34.49
C SER A 80 -28.59 -9.43 -34.26
N THR A 81 -27.72 -9.92 -35.14
CA THR A 81 -27.11 -11.27 -35.03
C THR A 81 -25.67 -11.19 -34.56
N LEU A 82 -24.75 -10.74 -35.42
CA LEU A 82 -23.32 -10.66 -35.12
C LEU A 82 -22.93 -9.37 -34.38
N GLY A 83 -23.71 -8.29 -34.54
CA GLY A 83 -23.34 -6.96 -34.04
C GLY A 83 -22.24 -6.25 -34.84
N PHE A 84 -21.67 -6.96 -35.82
CA PHE A 84 -20.61 -6.50 -36.72
C PHE A 84 -21.02 -6.81 -38.17
N PHE A 85 -20.68 -5.91 -39.10
CA PHE A 85 -20.81 -6.14 -40.54
C PHE A 85 -19.75 -5.36 -41.31
N GLN A 86 -19.45 -5.81 -42.53
CA GLN A 86 -18.56 -5.09 -43.45
C GLN A 86 -19.40 -4.34 -44.48
N VAL A 87 -19.00 -3.13 -44.84
CA VAL A 87 -19.64 -2.32 -45.87
C VAL A 87 -18.69 -2.01 -47.01
N VAL A 88 -19.18 -1.99 -48.23
CA VAL A 88 -18.48 -1.59 -49.46
C VAL A 88 -19.28 -0.52 -50.21
N ASN A 89 -18.63 0.19 -51.13
CA ASN A 89 -19.21 1.32 -51.89
C ASN A 89 -19.83 2.41 -50.99
N HIS A 90 -19.30 2.56 -49.78
CA HIS A 90 -19.79 3.45 -48.70
C HIS A 90 -19.50 4.95 -48.92
N GLY A 91 -19.04 5.35 -50.11
CA GLY A 91 -18.80 6.76 -50.47
C GLY A 91 -17.54 7.41 -49.90
N VAL A 92 -16.76 6.70 -49.07
CA VAL A 92 -15.44 7.19 -48.61
C VAL A 92 -14.39 6.89 -49.71
N PRO A 93 -13.59 7.87 -50.16
CA PRO A 93 -12.59 7.63 -51.21
C PRO A 93 -11.55 6.58 -50.81
N LEU A 94 -11.29 5.59 -51.67
CA LEU A 94 -10.29 4.54 -51.39
C LEU A 94 -8.89 5.12 -51.18
N GLU A 95 -8.52 6.18 -51.92
CA GLU A 95 -7.26 6.90 -51.69
C GLU A 95 -7.13 7.49 -50.27
N LEU A 96 -8.25 7.88 -49.63
CA LEU A 96 -8.23 8.38 -48.27
C LEU A 96 -7.96 7.26 -47.27
N LEU A 97 -8.50 6.06 -47.52
CA LEU A 97 -8.25 4.87 -46.69
C LEU A 97 -6.77 4.44 -46.77
N GLU A 98 -6.16 4.48 -47.96
CA GLU A 98 -4.71 4.25 -48.10
C GLU A 98 -3.89 5.34 -47.40
N LYS A 99 -4.21 6.63 -47.64
CA LYS A 99 -3.54 7.77 -46.97
C LYS A 99 -3.61 7.68 -45.45
N LEU A 100 -4.69 7.16 -44.86
CA LEU A 100 -4.80 6.95 -43.42
C LEU A 100 -3.89 5.83 -42.90
N LYS A 101 -3.79 4.71 -43.62
CA LYS A 101 -2.86 3.62 -43.27
C LYS A 101 -1.42 4.11 -43.34
N ASP A 102 -1.07 4.83 -44.41
CA ASP A 102 0.24 5.45 -44.58
C ASP A 102 0.52 6.51 -43.50
N ALA A 103 -0.46 7.35 -43.15
CA ALA A 103 -0.33 8.36 -42.09
C ALA A 103 -0.11 7.74 -40.71
N ALA A 104 -0.82 6.64 -40.38
CA ALA A 104 -0.58 5.88 -39.17
C ALA A 104 0.84 5.29 -39.16
N HIS A 105 1.26 4.60 -40.22
CA HIS A 105 2.63 4.09 -40.36
C HIS A 105 3.69 5.20 -40.25
N SER A 106 3.42 6.39 -40.81
CA SER A 106 4.29 7.57 -40.74
C SER A 106 4.42 8.12 -39.31
N PHE A 107 3.31 8.25 -38.57
CA PHE A 107 3.30 8.72 -37.18
C PHE A 107 4.01 7.75 -36.23
N PHE A 108 3.66 6.46 -36.26
CA PHE A 108 4.31 5.47 -35.39
C PHE A 108 5.75 5.14 -35.82
N GLY A 109 6.10 5.39 -37.09
CA GLY A 109 7.46 5.31 -37.62
C GLY A 109 8.41 6.41 -37.13
N GLN A 110 7.93 7.41 -36.39
CA GLN A 110 8.78 8.49 -35.90
C GLN A 110 9.65 8.09 -34.70
N ALA A 111 10.74 8.84 -34.53
CA ALA A 111 11.58 8.79 -33.34
C ALA A 111 10.75 9.09 -32.06
N PRO A 112 11.02 8.40 -30.94
CA PRO A 112 10.23 8.49 -29.71
C PRO A 112 9.93 9.91 -29.26
N GLU A 113 10.90 10.82 -29.33
CA GLU A 113 10.81 12.20 -28.85
C GLU A 113 9.74 13.02 -29.59
N LYS A 114 9.47 12.68 -30.86
CA LYS A 114 8.41 13.33 -31.66
C LYS A 114 7.02 12.83 -31.34
N LYS A 115 6.89 11.59 -30.87
CA LYS A 115 5.63 11.00 -30.39
C LYS A 115 5.36 11.38 -28.94
N ALA A 116 6.41 11.51 -28.13
CA ALA A 116 6.37 11.84 -26.72
C ALA A 116 5.67 13.18 -26.42
N VAL A 117 5.69 14.13 -27.37
CA VAL A 117 4.95 15.40 -27.26
C VAL A 117 3.44 15.24 -27.12
N TYR A 118 2.89 14.05 -27.38
CA TYR A 118 1.47 13.72 -27.24
C TYR A 118 1.16 12.83 -26.01
N LEU A 119 2.15 12.53 -25.16
CA LEU A 119 1.93 11.75 -23.93
C LEU A 119 1.01 12.50 -22.95
N LYS A 120 0.38 11.74 -22.04
CA LYS A 120 -0.46 12.28 -20.97
C LYS A 120 0.34 13.27 -20.10
N GLY A 121 -0.10 14.53 -20.07
CA GLY A 121 0.59 15.62 -19.35
C GLY A 121 1.62 16.40 -20.18
N ALA A 122 2.05 15.89 -21.34
CA ALA A 122 2.90 16.59 -22.31
C ALA A 122 2.11 17.16 -23.50
N SER A 123 0.99 16.53 -23.86
CA SER A 123 0.16 16.88 -25.02
C SER A 123 -0.29 18.36 -25.04
N PRO A 124 -0.19 19.06 -26.19
CA PRO A 124 -0.62 20.45 -26.31
C PRO A 124 -2.15 20.63 -26.20
N SER A 125 -2.91 19.53 -26.17
CA SER A 125 -4.33 19.52 -25.80
C SER A 125 -4.66 18.25 -25.03
N PRO A 126 -5.43 18.31 -23.93
CA PRO A 126 -5.86 17.11 -23.19
C PRO A 126 -6.77 16.19 -24.03
N LEU A 127 -7.24 16.66 -25.19
CA LEU A 127 -8.08 15.93 -26.14
C LEU A 127 -7.28 15.06 -27.13
N VAL A 128 -5.95 15.09 -27.08
CA VAL A 128 -5.06 14.26 -27.90
C VAL A 128 -4.12 13.50 -26.97
N LYS A 129 -4.08 12.17 -27.07
CA LYS A 129 -3.23 11.30 -26.24
C LYS A 129 -2.54 10.22 -27.08
N TYR A 130 -1.21 10.27 -27.15
CA TYR A 130 -0.37 9.11 -27.48
C TYR A 130 -0.17 8.25 -26.23
N GLY A 131 -0.14 6.93 -26.42
CA GLY A 131 0.09 5.98 -25.33
C GLY A 131 0.23 4.54 -25.84
N THR A 132 0.31 3.63 -24.89
CA THR A 132 0.53 2.20 -25.11
C THR A 132 -0.12 1.43 -23.97
N SER A 133 -0.94 0.42 -24.30
CA SER A 133 -1.99 -0.11 -23.40
C SER A 133 -2.99 0.96 -22.89
N PHE A 134 -4.20 0.59 -22.50
CA PHE A 134 -5.26 1.59 -22.26
C PHE A 134 -5.13 2.23 -20.86
N VAL A 135 -4.95 1.38 -19.83
CA VAL A 135 -4.60 1.78 -18.46
C VAL A 135 -3.62 0.75 -17.87
N PRO A 136 -2.32 0.87 -18.14
CA PRO A 136 -1.29 -0.08 -17.71
C PRO A 136 -1.32 -0.43 -16.21
N GLU A 137 -1.74 0.52 -15.36
CA GLU A 137 -1.76 0.37 -13.91
C GLU A 137 -3.00 -0.40 -13.39
N LYS A 138 -4.02 -0.58 -14.22
CA LYS A 138 -5.25 -1.36 -13.92
C LYS A 138 -5.29 -2.70 -14.67
N GLU A 139 -4.50 -2.85 -15.74
CA GLU A 139 -4.43 -4.06 -16.55
C GLU A 139 -3.68 -5.19 -15.82
N LYS A 140 -4.20 -6.42 -15.89
CA LYS A 140 -3.56 -7.61 -15.30
C LYS A 140 -2.44 -8.20 -16.17
N ALA A 141 -2.47 -7.86 -17.45
CA ALA A 141 -1.45 -8.12 -18.46
C ALA A 141 -1.66 -7.10 -19.58
N LEU A 142 -0.59 -6.50 -20.06
CA LEU A 142 -0.59 -5.37 -21.00
C LEU A 142 -0.99 -5.78 -22.43
N GLU A 143 -1.52 -4.82 -23.17
CA GLU A 143 -1.86 -4.95 -24.60
C GLU A 143 -0.66 -4.62 -25.51
N TRP A 144 -0.41 -5.47 -26.50
CA TRP A 144 0.64 -5.30 -27.51
C TRP A 144 0.22 -4.30 -28.61
N LYS A 145 -0.03 -3.05 -28.20
CA LYS A 145 -0.57 -1.97 -29.04
C LYS A 145 -0.11 -0.60 -28.58
N ASP A 146 0.41 0.18 -29.52
CA ASP A 146 0.57 1.63 -29.40
C ASP A 146 -0.62 2.34 -30.05
N TYR A 147 -1.02 3.50 -29.53
CA TYR A 147 -2.14 4.25 -30.08
C TYR A 147 -1.98 5.77 -29.94
N VAL A 148 -2.61 6.52 -30.84
CA VAL A 148 -2.90 7.94 -30.64
C VAL A 148 -4.41 8.15 -30.76
N SER A 149 -4.99 8.71 -29.70
CA SER A 149 -6.40 9.01 -29.57
C SER A 149 -6.63 10.50 -29.76
N MET A 150 -7.60 10.85 -30.60
CA MET A 150 -7.88 12.21 -31.05
C MET A 150 -9.37 12.50 -30.93
N ILE A 151 -9.74 13.26 -29.90
CA ILE A 151 -11.12 13.65 -29.63
C ILE A 151 -11.44 14.90 -30.46
N TYR A 152 -12.57 14.88 -31.16
CA TYR A 152 -12.99 15.97 -32.02
C TYR A 152 -13.98 16.91 -31.33
N THR A 153 -13.64 18.20 -31.33
CA THR A 153 -14.49 19.31 -30.89
C THR A 153 -14.93 20.16 -32.10
N ASN A 154 -13.96 20.64 -32.87
CA ASN A 154 -14.16 21.40 -34.11
C ASN A 154 -12.93 21.28 -35.03
N ASP A 155 -13.08 21.68 -36.29
CA ASP A 155 -12.03 21.65 -37.32
C ASP A 155 -10.76 22.42 -36.94
N ALA A 156 -10.88 23.58 -36.29
CA ALA A 156 -9.73 24.42 -35.94
C ALA A 156 -8.89 23.76 -34.84
N ASP A 157 -9.52 23.28 -33.76
CA ASP A 157 -8.86 22.53 -32.69
C ASP A 157 -8.16 21.28 -33.25
N ALA A 158 -8.83 20.54 -34.15
CA ALA A 158 -8.26 19.35 -34.79
C ALA A 158 -7.02 19.71 -35.64
N LEU A 159 -7.12 20.69 -36.53
CA LEU A 159 -6.00 21.12 -37.38
C LEU A 159 -4.86 21.79 -36.61
N GLN A 160 -5.12 22.31 -35.41
CA GLN A 160 -4.13 22.91 -34.51
C GLN A 160 -3.40 21.88 -33.65
N HIS A 161 -4.12 20.88 -33.11
CA HIS A 161 -3.60 20.01 -32.05
C HIS A 161 -3.34 18.55 -32.47
N TRP A 162 -3.99 18.02 -33.52
CA TRP A 162 -3.75 16.64 -33.96
C TRP A 162 -2.37 16.51 -34.65
N PRO A 163 -1.76 15.30 -34.68
CA PRO A 163 -0.46 15.10 -35.31
C PRO A 163 -0.45 15.49 -36.80
N LYS A 164 0.55 16.29 -37.19
CA LYS A 164 0.66 16.86 -38.55
C LYS A 164 0.79 15.80 -39.66
N GLU A 165 1.14 14.57 -39.30
CA GLU A 165 1.26 13.43 -40.19
C GLU A 165 -0.10 12.89 -40.63
N CYS A 166 -1.13 13.07 -39.79
CA CYS A 166 -2.43 12.42 -39.97
C CYS A 166 -3.63 13.37 -39.87
N LYS A 167 -3.47 14.61 -39.40
CA LYS A 167 -4.61 15.47 -39.03
C LYS A 167 -5.57 15.76 -40.18
N GLU A 168 -5.10 16.08 -41.38
CA GLU A 168 -5.97 16.36 -42.53
C GLU A 168 -6.76 15.11 -42.95
N ALA A 169 -6.07 13.97 -43.14
CA ALA A 169 -6.69 12.71 -43.53
C ALA A 169 -7.65 12.19 -42.45
N SER A 170 -7.28 12.31 -41.17
CA SER A 170 -8.13 11.91 -40.03
C SER A 170 -9.39 12.76 -39.95
N LEU A 171 -9.29 14.06 -40.25
CA LEU A 171 -10.43 14.97 -40.21
C LEU A 171 -11.39 14.73 -41.39
N GLU A 172 -10.87 14.49 -42.59
CA GLU A 172 -11.67 14.11 -43.77
C GLU A 172 -12.38 12.76 -43.56
N TYR A 173 -11.66 11.78 -43.02
CA TYR A 173 -12.21 10.46 -42.70
C TYR A 173 -13.24 10.51 -41.56
N LEU A 174 -13.01 11.32 -40.53
CA LEU A 174 -13.98 11.52 -39.47
C LEU A 174 -15.30 12.06 -40.02
N LYS A 175 -15.24 13.10 -40.86
CA LYS A 175 -16.44 13.74 -41.44
C LYS A 175 -17.25 12.75 -42.28
N THR A 176 -16.58 12.01 -43.16
CA THR A 176 -17.25 11.01 -44.02
C THR A 176 -17.76 9.80 -43.22
N SER A 177 -17.04 9.35 -42.19
CA SER A 177 -17.48 8.27 -41.29
C SER A 177 -18.67 8.67 -40.42
N VAL A 178 -18.72 9.93 -39.95
CA VAL A 178 -19.86 10.48 -39.19
C VAL A 178 -21.12 10.57 -40.05
N GLU A 179 -20.99 10.96 -41.32
CA GLU A 179 -22.12 10.99 -42.25
C GLU A 179 -22.68 9.58 -42.51
N MET A 180 -21.80 8.61 -42.73
CA MET A 180 -22.19 7.20 -42.85
C MET A 180 -22.83 6.68 -41.56
N ALA A 181 -22.27 6.98 -40.38
CA ALA A 181 -22.83 6.58 -39.10
C ALA A 181 -24.23 7.19 -38.87
N ARG A 182 -24.49 8.42 -39.33
CA ARG A 182 -25.83 9.03 -39.31
C ARG A 182 -26.82 8.25 -40.18
N LYS A 183 -26.47 7.99 -41.45
CA LYS A 183 -27.31 7.18 -42.36
C LYS A 183 -27.61 5.79 -41.80
N LEU A 184 -26.61 5.12 -41.22
CA LEU A 184 -26.79 3.80 -40.60
C LEU A 184 -27.68 3.87 -39.35
N MET A 185 -27.58 4.92 -38.54
CA MET A 185 -28.47 5.15 -37.39
C MET A 185 -29.92 5.39 -37.82
N GLU A 186 -30.16 6.14 -38.91
CA GLU A 186 -31.50 6.33 -39.48
C GLU A 186 -32.13 4.97 -39.86
N VAL A 187 -31.45 4.20 -40.71
CA VAL A 187 -31.87 2.87 -41.16
C VAL A 187 -32.13 1.90 -40.00
N LEU A 188 -31.24 1.91 -39.00
CA LEU A 188 -31.35 1.04 -37.83
C LEU A 188 -32.52 1.46 -36.93
N MET A 189 -32.86 2.75 -36.83
CA MET A 189 -34.07 3.22 -36.14
C MET A 189 -35.37 2.90 -36.89
N GLU A 190 -35.38 3.06 -38.22
CA GLU A 190 -36.53 2.71 -39.06
C GLU A 190 -36.88 1.22 -38.97
N ASN A 191 -35.86 0.35 -38.99
CA ASN A 191 -36.04 -1.10 -38.80
C ASN A 191 -36.54 -1.48 -37.39
N LEU A 192 -36.32 -0.64 -36.38
CA LEU A 192 -36.94 -0.80 -35.06
C LEU A 192 -38.41 -0.30 -35.06
N GLY A 193 -38.88 0.33 -36.12
CA GLY A 193 -40.18 0.98 -36.21
C GLY A 193 -40.27 2.28 -35.40
N ALA A 194 -39.13 2.91 -35.12
CA ALA A 194 -39.06 4.26 -34.57
C ALA A 194 -38.90 5.27 -35.71
N LYS A 195 -39.40 6.50 -35.52
CA LYS A 195 -39.25 7.54 -36.53
C LYS A 195 -37.89 8.25 -36.36
N PRO A 196 -37.03 8.34 -37.39
CA PRO A 196 -35.77 9.08 -37.27
C PRO A 196 -36.00 10.55 -36.90
N ASP A 197 -35.46 10.95 -35.75
CA ASP A 197 -35.27 12.35 -35.38
C ASP A 197 -33.78 12.69 -35.53
N GLN A 198 -33.48 13.55 -36.50
CA GLN A 198 -32.13 14.00 -36.79
C GLN A 198 -31.46 14.68 -35.59
N ALA A 199 -32.22 15.41 -34.76
CA ALA A 199 -31.68 16.04 -33.56
C ALA A 199 -31.27 15.01 -32.50
N LYS A 200 -32.08 13.95 -32.33
CA LYS A 200 -31.76 12.80 -31.47
C LYS A 200 -30.58 12.00 -32.01
N ILE A 201 -30.51 11.74 -33.32
CA ILE A 201 -29.37 11.03 -33.94
C ILE A 201 -28.09 11.84 -33.75
N ASP A 202 -28.04 13.13 -34.12
CA ASP A 202 -26.88 14.00 -33.90
C ASP A 202 -26.52 14.18 -32.41
N ALA A 203 -27.43 13.90 -31.48
CA ALA A 203 -27.12 13.82 -30.06
C ALA A 203 -26.50 12.46 -29.67
N LEU A 204 -26.97 11.36 -30.24
CA LEU A 204 -26.46 10.00 -30.02
C LEU A 204 -25.12 9.69 -30.71
N ILE A 205 -24.80 10.38 -31.80
CA ILE A 205 -23.46 10.37 -32.44
C ILE A 205 -22.68 11.66 -32.14
N GLY A 206 -23.08 12.42 -31.11
CA GLY A 206 -22.64 13.79 -30.89
C GLY A 206 -21.15 13.93 -30.57
N LEU A 207 -20.62 13.06 -29.71
CA LEU A 207 -19.19 12.98 -29.42
C LEU A 207 -18.49 12.04 -30.40
N LYS A 208 -17.30 12.45 -30.83
CA LYS A 208 -16.56 11.90 -31.97
C LYS A 208 -15.11 11.74 -31.58
N MET A 209 -14.56 10.54 -31.78
CA MET A 209 -13.17 10.23 -31.47
C MET A 209 -12.57 9.39 -32.59
N VAL A 210 -11.38 9.77 -33.05
CA VAL A 210 -10.57 8.98 -33.99
C VAL A 210 -9.41 8.39 -33.21
N ASN A 211 -9.23 7.07 -33.23
CA ASN A 211 -7.99 6.46 -32.77
C ASN A 211 -7.20 5.94 -33.98
N MET A 212 -5.90 6.17 -34.00
CA MET A 212 -4.99 5.38 -34.82
C MET A 212 -4.28 4.38 -33.91
N ASN A 213 -4.48 3.09 -34.14
CA ASN A 213 -3.81 2.01 -33.43
C ASN A 213 -2.71 1.42 -34.30
N PHE A 214 -1.59 1.02 -33.68
CA PHE A 214 -0.47 0.35 -34.30
C PHE A 214 -0.07 -0.88 -33.49
N TYR A 215 -0.04 -2.03 -34.16
CA TYR A 215 0.32 -3.32 -33.58
C TYR A 215 1.66 -3.75 -34.22
N PRO A 216 2.81 -3.56 -33.55
CA PRO A 216 4.09 -3.96 -34.10
C PRO A 216 4.20 -5.50 -34.17
N ILE A 217 5.14 -5.99 -34.99
CA ILE A 217 5.46 -7.42 -35.09
C ILE A 217 5.71 -7.98 -33.68
N CYS A 218 4.96 -9.01 -33.32
CA CYS A 218 5.04 -9.68 -32.02
C CYS A 218 5.84 -10.98 -32.15
N PRO A 219 6.87 -11.24 -31.32
CA PRO A 219 7.66 -12.47 -31.43
C PRO A 219 6.85 -13.73 -31.04
N ASP A 220 6.03 -13.66 -29.98
CA ASP A 220 5.18 -14.76 -29.50
C ASP A 220 3.68 -14.37 -29.59
N PRO A 221 3.08 -14.30 -30.79
CA PRO A 221 1.74 -13.74 -30.98
C PRO A 221 0.61 -14.56 -30.34
N GLU A 222 0.88 -15.80 -29.93
CA GLU A 222 -0.07 -16.67 -29.22
C GLU A 222 -0.07 -16.42 -27.70
N LEU A 223 0.91 -15.66 -27.16
CA LEU A 223 1.01 -15.35 -25.73
C LEU A 223 0.36 -14.01 -25.34
N THR A 224 0.06 -13.13 -26.30
CA THR A 224 -0.45 -11.78 -26.04
C THR A 224 -1.60 -11.40 -26.98
N VAL A 225 -2.19 -10.22 -26.79
CA VAL A 225 -3.26 -9.67 -27.64
C VAL A 225 -2.94 -8.21 -27.98
N GLY A 226 -3.43 -7.74 -29.13
CA GLY A 226 -3.38 -6.33 -29.50
C GLY A 226 -4.47 -5.50 -28.83
N VAL A 227 -5.64 -6.11 -28.57
CA VAL A 227 -6.69 -5.57 -27.70
C VAL A 227 -7.36 -6.75 -26.99
N GLY A 228 -7.60 -6.60 -25.69
CA GLY A 228 -8.35 -7.55 -24.87
C GLY A 228 -9.82 -7.67 -25.25
N ARG A 229 -10.57 -8.46 -24.46
CA ARG A 229 -12.00 -8.68 -24.67
C ARG A 229 -12.82 -7.52 -24.11
N HIS A 230 -13.63 -6.90 -24.96
CA HIS A 230 -14.47 -5.75 -24.61
C HIS A 230 -15.66 -5.60 -25.57
N SER A 231 -16.64 -4.78 -25.20
CA SER A 231 -17.64 -4.19 -26.10
C SER A 231 -17.37 -2.69 -26.24
N ASP A 232 -17.88 -2.07 -27.32
CA ASP A 232 -17.77 -0.62 -27.52
C ASP A 232 -18.93 0.09 -26.83
N LEU A 233 -18.68 1.15 -26.05
CA LEU A 233 -19.76 1.90 -25.39
C LEU A 233 -20.58 2.81 -26.34
N GLY A 234 -20.06 3.08 -27.55
CA GLY A 234 -20.62 4.03 -28.49
C GLY A 234 -21.98 3.62 -29.08
N ALA A 235 -22.49 4.43 -30.00
CA ALA A 235 -23.65 4.05 -30.83
C ALA A 235 -23.19 3.13 -31.98
N LEU A 236 -22.27 3.63 -32.80
CA LEU A 236 -21.60 2.89 -33.86
C LEU A 236 -20.10 3.22 -33.86
N THR A 237 -19.29 2.22 -34.17
CA THR A 237 -17.87 2.38 -34.53
C THR A 237 -17.71 2.09 -36.02
N VAL A 238 -16.94 2.95 -36.71
CA VAL A 238 -16.54 2.79 -38.11
C VAL A 238 -15.05 2.49 -38.13
N LEU A 239 -14.69 1.26 -38.46
CA LEU A 239 -13.33 0.73 -38.36
C LEU A 239 -12.73 0.47 -39.74
N LEU A 240 -11.66 1.21 -40.06
CA LEU A 240 -10.73 0.85 -41.13
C LEU A 240 -9.71 -0.17 -40.62
N GLN A 241 -9.65 -1.34 -41.25
CA GLN A 241 -8.59 -2.34 -41.08
C GLN A 241 -7.49 -2.19 -42.14
N ASP A 242 -6.34 -2.81 -41.89
CA ASP A 242 -5.36 -3.13 -42.93
C ASP A 242 -5.65 -4.47 -43.62
N GLY A 243 -4.88 -4.81 -44.65
CA GLY A 243 -4.99 -6.09 -45.37
C GLY A 243 -4.41 -7.32 -44.63
N ILE A 244 -4.15 -7.24 -43.32
CA ILE A 244 -3.63 -8.36 -42.51
C ILE A 244 -4.70 -8.88 -41.54
N GLY A 245 -5.59 -7.99 -41.06
CA GLY A 245 -6.75 -8.37 -40.26
C GLY A 245 -6.40 -8.92 -38.86
N GLY A 246 -7.34 -9.63 -38.25
CA GLY A 246 -7.18 -10.20 -36.90
C GLY A 246 -8.06 -9.57 -35.81
N LEU A 247 -9.16 -8.93 -36.21
CA LEU A 247 -10.32 -8.68 -35.36
C LEU A 247 -11.08 -9.99 -35.16
N TYR A 248 -11.41 -10.35 -33.93
CA TYR A 248 -12.26 -11.49 -33.59
C TYR A 248 -13.48 -11.02 -32.83
N VAL A 249 -14.66 -11.47 -33.25
CA VAL A 249 -15.96 -11.18 -32.64
C VAL A 249 -16.51 -12.46 -32.03
N LYS A 250 -17.04 -12.38 -30.82
CA LYS A 250 -17.72 -13.48 -30.15
C LYS A 250 -19.19 -13.49 -30.53
N VAL A 251 -19.70 -14.67 -30.86
CA VAL A 251 -21.07 -14.85 -31.33
C VAL A 251 -22.01 -15.06 -30.15
N GLU A 252 -23.03 -14.21 -30.01
CA GLU A 252 -23.96 -14.26 -28.87
C GLU A 252 -25.22 -15.10 -29.13
N GLU A 253 -25.55 -15.43 -30.38
CA GLU A 253 -26.70 -16.29 -30.74
C GLU A 253 -26.27 -17.16 -31.94
N ASP A 254 -26.86 -18.34 -32.14
CA ASP A 254 -26.42 -19.23 -33.24
C ASP A 254 -26.68 -18.57 -34.61
N ILE A 255 -25.62 -18.36 -35.40
CA ILE A 255 -25.70 -17.78 -36.75
C ILE A 255 -25.50 -18.90 -37.79
N GLU A 256 -26.57 -19.21 -38.52
CA GLU A 256 -26.59 -20.31 -39.48
C GLU A 256 -25.45 -20.20 -40.50
N ASN A 257 -24.70 -21.29 -40.69
CA ASN A 257 -23.55 -21.38 -41.61
C ASN A 257 -22.38 -20.40 -41.32
N VAL A 258 -22.37 -19.73 -40.17
CA VAL A 258 -21.24 -18.90 -39.69
C VAL A 258 -20.61 -19.54 -38.45
N ALA A 259 -21.29 -19.53 -37.30
CA ALA A 259 -20.76 -19.99 -36.02
C ALA A 259 -21.86 -20.12 -34.95
N LYS A 260 -21.57 -20.85 -33.88
CA LYS A 260 -22.47 -21.07 -32.74
C LYS A 260 -22.26 -20.05 -31.62
N LYS A 261 -23.26 -19.89 -30.74
CA LYS A 261 -23.17 -19.09 -29.52
C LYS A 261 -21.94 -19.47 -28.70
N GLY A 262 -21.12 -18.48 -28.37
CA GLY A 262 -19.87 -18.60 -27.62
C GLY A 262 -18.62 -18.85 -28.46
N GLU A 263 -18.74 -19.16 -29.77
CA GLU A 263 -17.59 -19.28 -30.67
C GLU A 263 -17.03 -17.90 -31.06
N TRP A 264 -15.76 -17.86 -31.45
CA TRP A 264 -15.06 -16.67 -31.91
C TRP A 264 -14.82 -16.73 -33.43
N VAL A 265 -15.20 -15.67 -34.12
CA VAL A 265 -15.14 -15.56 -35.57
C VAL A 265 -14.18 -14.43 -35.94
N GLU A 266 -13.21 -14.70 -36.82
CA GLU A 266 -12.33 -13.67 -37.38
C GLU A 266 -13.09 -12.85 -38.42
N ILE A 267 -13.00 -11.52 -38.37
CA ILE A 267 -13.48 -10.65 -39.44
C ILE A 267 -12.34 -10.48 -40.45
N PRO A 268 -12.40 -11.11 -41.64
CA PRO A 268 -11.35 -11.02 -42.63
C PRO A 268 -11.42 -9.65 -43.32
N PRO A 269 -10.29 -8.95 -43.50
CA PRO A 269 -10.28 -7.65 -44.15
C PRO A 269 -10.63 -7.83 -45.63
N ILE A 270 -11.51 -6.97 -46.13
CA ILE A 270 -11.87 -6.89 -47.54
C ILE A 270 -11.32 -5.57 -48.10
N ASP A 271 -10.65 -5.63 -49.25
CA ASP A 271 -10.06 -4.45 -49.88
C ASP A 271 -11.14 -3.38 -50.17
N GLY A 272 -10.92 -2.18 -49.64
CA GLY A 272 -11.86 -1.06 -49.77
C GLY A 272 -13.16 -1.21 -48.98
N ALA A 273 -13.23 -2.12 -48.01
CA ALA A 273 -14.34 -2.21 -47.08
C ALA A 273 -14.05 -1.49 -45.75
N LEU A 274 -15.12 -1.10 -45.05
CA LEU A 274 -15.08 -0.65 -43.65
C LEU A 274 -15.87 -1.63 -42.79
N VAL A 275 -15.41 -1.88 -41.56
CA VAL A 275 -16.16 -2.65 -40.58
C VAL A 275 -17.02 -1.69 -39.77
N ILE A 276 -18.31 -2.00 -39.64
CA ILE A 276 -19.23 -1.32 -38.73
C ILE A 276 -19.52 -2.25 -37.56
N ASN A 277 -19.51 -1.72 -36.35
CA ASN A 277 -20.02 -2.43 -35.19
C ASN A 277 -20.95 -1.60 -34.32
N VAL A 278 -21.93 -2.29 -33.76
CA VAL A 278 -22.90 -1.79 -32.79
C VAL A 278 -22.21 -1.67 -31.43
N GLY A 279 -22.41 -0.55 -30.76
CA GLY A 279 -22.00 -0.38 -29.36
C GLY A 279 -23.17 -0.41 -28.38
N ASP A 280 -22.85 -0.41 -27.09
CA ASP A 280 -23.80 -0.59 -25.98
C ASP A 280 -24.92 0.46 -26.00
N THR A 281 -24.62 1.70 -26.43
CA THR A 281 -25.64 2.75 -26.60
C THR A 281 -26.75 2.29 -27.55
N LEU A 282 -26.41 1.69 -28.68
CA LEU A 282 -27.38 1.27 -29.69
C LEU A 282 -28.06 -0.06 -29.31
N GLN A 283 -27.38 -0.93 -28.56
CA GLN A 283 -28.04 -2.08 -27.91
C GLN A 283 -29.12 -1.61 -26.92
N ILE A 284 -28.83 -0.59 -26.09
CA ILE A 284 -29.80 -0.02 -25.13
C ILE A 284 -30.97 0.63 -25.88
N LEU A 285 -30.71 1.51 -26.86
CA LEU A 285 -31.74 2.16 -27.68
C LEU A 285 -32.66 1.16 -28.37
N SER A 286 -32.09 0.09 -28.94
CA SER A 286 -32.81 -0.98 -29.61
C SER A 286 -33.50 -1.98 -28.68
N ASN A 287 -33.50 -1.71 -27.37
CA ASN A 287 -34.10 -2.57 -26.35
C ASN A 287 -33.55 -4.02 -26.36
N GLY A 288 -32.27 -4.19 -26.74
CA GLY A 288 -31.59 -5.50 -26.81
C GLY A 288 -31.71 -6.22 -28.15
N LYS A 289 -32.35 -5.61 -29.15
CA LYS A 289 -32.47 -6.18 -30.51
C LYS A 289 -31.16 -6.16 -31.27
N TYR A 290 -30.44 -5.04 -31.26
CA TYR A 290 -29.08 -4.96 -31.80
C TYR A 290 -28.05 -5.34 -30.73
N LYS A 291 -26.96 -5.99 -31.15
CA LYS A 291 -26.00 -6.63 -30.23
C LYS A 291 -24.67 -5.88 -30.25
N SER A 292 -24.26 -5.38 -29.10
CA SER A 292 -22.87 -4.97 -28.87
C SER A 292 -22.06 -6.22 -28.52
N ALA A 293 -21.33 -6.75 -29.49
CA ALA A 293 -20.64 -8.02 -29.34
C ALA A 293 -19.26 -7.87 -28.68
N GLU A 294 -18.94 -8.80 -27.75
CA GLU A 294 -17.60 -8.91 -27.15
C GLU A 294 -16.59 -9.23 -28.26
N HIS A 295 -15.59 -8.38 -28.43
CA HIS A 295 -14.58 -8.50 -29.48
C HIS A 295 -13.15 -8.32 -28.92
N ARG A 296 -12.16 -8.83 -29.66
CA ARG A 296 -10.73 -8.78 -29.31
C ARG A 296 -9.85 -8.76 -30.56
N VAL A 297 -8.58 -8.40 -30.40
CA VAL A 297 -7.66 -8.23 -31.54
C VAL A 297 -6.39 -9.03 -31.32
N ARG A 298 -6.03 -9.92 -32.26
CA ARG A 298 -4.74 -10.66 -32.21
C ARG A 298 -3.56 -9.78 -32.61
N THR A 299 -2.36 -10.23 -32.28
CA THR A 299 -1.11 -9.75 -32.89
C THR A 299 -0.68 -10.66 -34.05
N THR A 300 0.47 -10.38 -34.65
CA THR A 300 1.08 -11.23 -35.68
C THR A 300 2.60 -11.10 -35.64
N ASN A 301 3.30 -12.15 -36.07
CA ASN A 301 4.77 -12.19 -36.19
C ASN A 301 5.27 -11.91 -37.62
N THR A 302 4.39 -11.59 -38.58
CA THR A 302 4.74 -11.45 -40.00
C THR A 302 4.94 -10.01 -40.48
N LYS A 303 4.04 -9.09 -40.10
CA LYS A 303 4.03 -7.68 -40.51
C LYS A 303 3.36 -6.83 -39.43
N SER A 304 3.88 -5.62 -39.18
CA SER A 304 3.18 -4.65 -38.31
C SER A 304 1.83 -4.28 -38.93
N ARG A 305 0.84 -4.02 -38.07
CA ARG A 305 -0.52 -3.68 -38.46
C ARG A 305 -0.96 -2.29 -38.01
N VAL A 306 -1.97 -1.77 -38.69
CA VAL A 306 -2.68 -0.54 -38.32
C VAL A 306 -4.19 -0.75 -38.33
N SER A 307 -4.91 0.04 -37.53
CA SER A 307 -6.36 0.17 -37.62
C SER A 307 -6.79 1.58 -37.23
N VAL A 308 -7.78 2.14 -37.92
CA VAL A 308 -8.28 3.49 -37.66
C VAL A 308 -9.79 3.47 -37.38
N PRO A 309 -10.22 3.18 -36.13
CA PRO A 309 -11.61 3.35 -35.73
C PRO A 309 -12.00 4.81 -35.48
N VAL A 310 -13.16 5.18 -35.99
CA VAL A 310 -13.97 6.34 -35.61
C VAL A 310 -15.07 5.86 -34.69
N PHE A 311 -15.06 6.32 -33.44
CA PHE A 311 -16.11 6.06 -32.45
C PHE A 311 -17.12 7.19 -32.46
N THR A 312 -18.40 6.86 -32.59
CA THR A 312 -19.51 7.79 -32.35
C THR A 312 -20.16 7.48 -31.01
N MET A 313 -20.28 8.47 -30.14
CA MET A 313 -20.82 8.33 -28.79
C MET A 313 -21.84 9.44 -28.50
N PRO A 314 -22.83 9.22 -27.62
CA PRO A 314 -23.77 10.27 -27.28
C PRO A 314 -23.11 11.46 -26.59
N LYS A 315 -23.66 12.67 -26.77
CA LYS A 315 -23.22 13.87 -26.05
C LYS A 315 -23.24 13.58 -24.54
N PRO A 316 -22.29 14.10 -23.74
CA PRO A 316 -22.28 13.99 -22.27
C PRO A 316 -23.59 14.28 -21.53
N SER A 317 -24.47 15.10 -22.11
CA SER A 317 -25.77 15.46 -21.55
C SER A 317 -26.94 14.60 -22.07
N GLU A 318 -26.68 13.71 -23.03
CA GLU A 318 -27.71 12.95 -23.72
C GLU A 318 -28.18 11.77 -22.89
N LYS A 319 -29.47 11.47 -22.95
CA LYS A 319 -30.04 10.31 -22.26
C LYS A 319 -30.16 9.11 -23.19
N ILE A 320 -29.65 7.98 -22.71
CA ILE A 320 -29.60 6.70 -23.40
C ILE A 320 -30.58 5.76 -22.69
N GLY A 321 -31.59 5.29 -23.40
CA GLY A 321 -32.59 4.35 -22.91
C GLY A 321 -33.32 3.73 -24.10
N PRO A 322 -34.09 2.65 -23.93
CA PRO A 322 -34.88 2.06 -25.01
C PRO A 322 -35.78 3.10 -25.68
N LEU A 323 -35.87 3.06 -27.01
CA LEU A 323 -36.75 3.94 -27.77
C LEU A 323 -38.21 3.80 -27.30
N PRO A 324 -38.96 4.89 -27.05
CA PRO A 324 -40.31 4.83 -26.51
C PRO A 324 -41.24 3.88 -27.29
N GLU A 325 -41.14 3.88 -28.62
CA GLU A 325 -41.93 3.01 -29.50
C GLU A 325 -41.66 1.52 -29.26
N LEU A 326 -40.46 1.14 -28.80
CA LEU A 326 -40.15 -0.24 -28.40
C LEU A 326 -40.68 -0.53 -26.98
N VAL A 327 -40.57 0.42 -26.06
CA VAL A 327 -41.09 0.28 -24.69
C VAL A 327 -42.61 0.07 -24.70
N GLU A 328 -43.34 0.82 -25.53
CA GLU A 328 -44.80 0.69 -25.66
C GLU A 328 -45.25 -0.66 -26.25
N ARG A 329 -44.46 -1.24 -27.17
CA ARG A 329 -44.78 -2.52 -27.82
C ARG A 329 -44.34 -3.74 -27.01
N GLU A 330 -43.20 -3.67 -26.35
CA GLU A 330 -42.48 -4.85 -25.84
C GLU A 330 -42.05 -4.73 -24.36
N GLY A 331 -42.20 -3.56 -23.74
CA GLY A 331 -41.68 -3.25 -22.41
C GLY A 331 -40.18 -2.94 -22.40
N ALA A 332 -39.74 -2.12 -21.44
CA ALA A 332 -38.32 -1.74 -21.32
C ALA A 332 -37.48 -2.87 -20.71
N GLN A 333 -36.46 -3.34 -21.44
CA GLN A 333 -35.43 -4.26 -20.94
C GLN A 333 -34.25 -3.52 -20.29
N PHE A 334 -33.99 -2.28 -20.72
CA PHE A 334 -32.90 -1.43 -20.22
C PHE A 334 -33.48 -0.18 -19.54
N ARG A 335 -32.73 0.37 -18.58
CA ARG A 335 -33.11 1.62 -17.89
C ARG A 335 -32.61 2.83 -18.68
N GLU A 336 -33.29 3.96 -18.57
CA GLU A 336 -32.75 5.24 -19.03
C GLU A 336 -31.57 5.67 -18.13
N VAL A 337 -30.44 6.01 -18.74
CA VAL A 337 -29.21 6.46 -18.10
C VAL A 337 -28.67 7.71 -18.79
N ASN A 338 -27.90 8.54 -18.08
CA ASN A 338 -27.18 9.65 -18.69
C ASN A 338 -25.93 9.13 -19.42
N SER A 339 -25.61 9.72 -20.57
CA SER A 339 -24.36 9.44 -21.28
C SER A 339 -23.14 9.78 -20.42
N PRO A 340 -22.07 8.95 -20.47
CA PRO A 340 -20.76 9.32 -19.95
C PRO A 340 -20.26 10.71 -20.40
N PRO A 341 -19.95 11.63 -19.48
CA PRO A 341 -19.14 12.79 -19.84
C PRO A 341 -17.71 12.35 -20.14
N HIS A 342 -17.28 12.47 -21.40
CA HIS A 342 -16.04 11.88 -21.92
C HIS A 342 -14.71 12.40 -21.31
N ASN A 343 -14.73 13.52 -20.58
CA ASN A 343 -13.60 13.96 -19.74
C ASN A 343 -13.65 13.41 -18.29
N LYS A 344 -14.67 12.62 -17.95
CA LYS A 344 -14.61 11.59 -16.91
C LYS A 344 -14.40 10.24 -17.62
N GLU A 345 -13.71 9.31 -16.98
CA GLU A 345 -13.77 7.91 -17.41
C GLU A 345 -15.25 7.48 -17.42
N MET A 346 -15.66 6.82 -18.50
CA MET A 346 -16.96 6.16 -18.76
C MET A 346 -17.89 6.13 -17.54
N ALA A 347 -19.07 6.78 -17.58
CA ALA A 347 -20.12 6.60 -16.56
C ALA A 347 -20.61 5.14 -16.64
N PRO A 348 -20.20 4.27 -15.70
CA PRO A 348 -20.40 2.84 -15.87
C PRO A 348 -21.84 2.39 -15.67
N SER A 349 -22.10 1.11 -15.96
CA SER A 349 -23.27 0.43 -15.41
C SER A 349 -23.32 0.56 -13.88
N LEU A 350 -24.50 0.49 -13.28
CA LEU A 350 -24.61 0.50 -11.79
C LEU A 350 -24.09 -0.80 -11.13
N ASP A 351 -23.59 -1.74 -11.93
CA ASP A 351 -22.84 -2.94 -11.49
C ASP A 351 -21.30 -2.74 -11.58
N GLU A 352 -20.81 -1.62 -12.12
CA GLU A 352 -19.39 -1.26 -12.21
C GLU A 352 -19.01 -0.13 -11.23
N GLY A 353 -17.94 -0.33 -10.45
CA GLY A 353 -17.66 0.44 -9.24
C GLY A 353 -17.51 1.97 -9.40
N ASN A 354 -17.11 2.48 -10.56
CA ASN A 354 -16.92 3.91 -10.78
C ASN A 354 -18.23 4.71 -10.94
N SER A 355 -19.36 4.10 -11.32
CA SER A 355 -20.65 4.82 -11.50
C SER A 355 -21.26 5.16 -10.16
N LEU A 356 -21.27 4.12 -9.34
CA LEU A 356 -21.72 4.16 -7.98
C LEU A 356 -20.87 5.15 -7.18
N PHE A 357 -19.55 5.20 -7.40
CA PHE A 357 -18.68 6.22 -6.78
C PHE A 357 -19.12 7.64 -7.18
N ASN A 358 -19.29 7.89 -8.48
CA ASN A 358 -19.60 9.24 -8.94
C ASN A 358 -20.98 9.70 -8.43
N PHE A 359 -22.02 8.89 -8.61
CA PHE A 359 -23.37 9.22 -8.16
C PHE A 359 -23.48 9.38 -6.64
N VAL A 360 -23.00 8.39 -5.88
CA VAL A 360 -23.15 8.36 -4.42
C VAL A 360 -22.27 9.42 -3.76
N VAL A 361 -21.03 9.61 -4.26
CA VAL A 361 -19.97 10.40 -3.59
C VAL A 361 -19.72 11.75 -4.27
N GLN A 362 -19.30 11.75 -5.55
CA GLN A 362 -18.91 12.98 -6.26
C GLN A 362 -20.10 13.91 -6.51
N ASP A 363 -21.27 13.35 -6.75
CA ASP A 363 -22.50 14.09 -7.02
C ASP A 363 -23.33 14.27 -5.73
N GLY A 364 -23.10 13.45 -4.70
CA GLY A 364 -23.53 13.69 -3.32
C GLY A 364 -24.94 13.20 -2.96
N TYR A 365 -25.51 12.34 -3.81
CA TYR A 365 -26.84 11.76 -3.62
C TYR A 365 -26.91 10.80 -2.43
N GLY A 366 -25.79 10.20 -2.03
CA GLY A 366 -25.75 9.23 -0.93
C GLY A 366 -26.43 7.90 -1.26
N VAL A 367 -26.42 6.98 -0.30
CA VAL A 367 -27.20 5.74 -0.34
C VAL A 367 -28.69 6.04 -0.36
N LYS A 368 -29.15 7.12 0.30
CA LYS A 368 -30.56 7.55 0.24
C LYS A 368 -30.98 7.85 -1.19
N GLY A 369 -30.17 8.60 -1.96
CA GLY A 369 -30.51 8.91 -3.35
C GLY A 369 -30.63 7.67 -4.24
N MET A 370 -29.84 6.62 -3.97
CA MET A 370 -30.01 5.33 -4.66
C MET A 370 -31.34 4.64 -4.32
N VAL A 371 -31.84 4.80 -3.09
CA VAL A 371 -33.11 4.25 -2.63
C VAL A 371 -34.29 5.07 -3.16
N ASP A 372 -34.16 6.40 -3.21
CA ASP A 372 -35.14 7.30 -3.83
C ASP A 372 -35.33 7.00 -5.34
N LEU A 373 -34.29 6.45 -6.01
CA LEU A 373 -34.34 5.96 -7.40
C LEU A 373 -35.03 4.57 -7.57
N GLY A 374 -35.53 3.96 -6.50
CA GLY A 374 -36.31 2.71 -6.57
C GLY A 374 -35.48 1.45 -6.86
N LEU A 375 -34.24 1.37 -6.36
CA LEU A 375 -33.41 0.16 -6.51
C LEU A 375 -34.11 -1.11 -5.98
N SER A 376 -34.23 -2.12 -6.85
CA SER A 376 -34.77 -3.44 -6.53
C SER A 376 -33.75 -4.43 -5.96
N LYS A 377 -32.46 -4.09 -5.97
CA LYS A 377 -31.36 -4.94 -5.47
C LYS A 377 -30.20 -4.09 -4.93
N VAL A 378 -29.49 -4.60 -3.93
CA VAL A 378 -28.24 -4.00 -3.43
C VAL A 378 -27.12 -4.14 -4.50
N PRO A 379 -26.44 -3.05 -4.91
CA PRO A 379 -25.34 -3.11 -5.89
C PRO A 379 -24.10 -3.83 -5.34
N ALA A 380 -23.29 -4.42 -6.22
CA ALA A 380 -22.16 -5.27 -5.85
C ALA A 380 -21.18 -4.67 -4.82
N PRO A 381 -20.77 -3.38 -4.88
CA PRO A 381 -19.87 -2.78 -3.89
C PRO A 381 -20.39 -2.79 -2.45
N TYR A 382 -21.71 -2.81 -2.24
CA TYR A 382 -22.34 -2.88 -0.92
C TYR A 382 -22.61 -4.30 -0.44
N VAL A 383 -22.34 -5.32 -1.27
CA VAL A 383 -22.54 -6.73 -0.90
C VAL A 383 -21.39 -7.18 0.00
N GLN A 384 -21.69 -7.27 1.29
CA GLN A 384 -20.75 -7.65 2.33
C GLN A 384 -20.31 -9.13 2.19
N PRO A 385 -19.08 -9.50 2.58
CA PRO A 385 -18.64 -10.90 2.63
C PRO A 385 -19.54 -11.75 3.55
N PRO A 386 -19.70 -13.07 3.32
CA PRO A 386 -20.58 -13.92 4.12
C PRO A 386 -20.37 -13.84 5.64
N LYS A 387 -19.11 -13.65 6.09
CA LYS A 387 -18.74 -13.49 7.51
C LYS A 387 -19.21 -12.18 8.16
N GLU A 388 -19.47 -11.13 7.37
CA GLU A 388 -19.89 -9.80 7.85
C GLU A 388 -21.41 -9.63 7.86
N ARG A 389 -22.14 -10.45 7.10
CA ARG A 389 -23.61 -10.43 7.02
C ARG A 389 -24.26 -10.74 8.37
N ILE A 390 -25.47 -10.21 8.56
CA ILE A 390 -26.25 -10.34 9.81
C ILE A 390 -27.46 -11.22 9.54
N ASP A 391 -27.43 -12.45 10.04
CA ASP A 391 -28.58 -13.35 10.00
C ASP A 391 -29.54 -13.05 11.17
N LYS A 392 -30.78 -12.65 10.86
CA LYS A 392 -31.82 -12.39 11.87
C LYS A 392 -32.30 -13.66 12.56
N GLN A 393 -32.30 -14.80 11.88
CA GLN A 393 -32.95 -16.01 12.39
C GLN A 393 -32.17 -16.62 13.56
N ASN A 394 -30.87 -16.30 13.66
CA ASN A 394 -29.96 -16.79 14.69
C ASN A 394 -29.56 -15.73 15.74
N SER A 395 -30.09 -14.50 15.66
CA SER A 395 -29.73 -13.41 16.60
C SER A 395 -30.63 -13.37 17.84
N ARG A 396 -30.01 -13.21 19.02
CA ARG A 396 -30.71 -13.07 20.31
C ARG A 396 -30.69 -11.62 20.78
N THR A 397 -31.77 -11.16 21.41
CA THR A 397 -31.83 -9.83 22.05
C THR A 397 -31.05 -9.84 23.37
N CYS A 398 -30.28 -8.78 23.65
CA CYS A 398 -29.58 -8.59 24.90
C CYS A 398 -30.59 -8.41 26.06
N PRO A 399 -30.53 -9.22 27.13
CA PRO A 399 -31.50 -9.17 28.22
C PRO A 399 -31.15 -8.16 29.33
N LEU A 400 -30.02 -7.46 29.21
CA LEU A 400 -29.61 -6.43 30.18
C LEU A 400 -30.66 -5.33 30.28
N GLN A 401 -31.07 -5.02 31.51
CA GLN A 401 -32.02 -3.95 31.79
C GLN A 401 -31.33 -2.58 31.76
N PRO A 402 -32.06 -1.48 31.47
CA PRO A 402 -31.49 -0.14 31.55
C PRO A 402 -31.13 0.27 32.98
N ILE A 403 -30.00 0.94 33.13
CA ILE A 403 -29.53 1.49 34.39
C ILE A 403 -30.20 2.85 34.63
N ASP A 404 -30.89 2.97 35.76
CA ASP A 404 -31.56 4.21 36.20
C ASP A 404 -30.56 5.18 36.82
N LEU A 405 -30.11 6.18 36.04
CA LEU A 405 -29.10 7.15 36.50
C LEU A 405 -29.62 8.15 37.53
N SER A 406 -30.94 8.30 37.70
CA SER A 406 -31.50 9.18 38.74
C SER A 406 -31.14 8.73 40.16
N LYS A 407 -30.80 7.45 40.32
CA LYS A 407 -30.39 6.82 41.58
C LYS A 407 -28.91 7.01 41.92
N LEU A 408 -28.10 7.50 40.97
CA LEU A 408 -26.66 7.62 41.11
C LEU A 408 -26.23 8.72 42.11
N ASP A 409 -26.98 9.82 42.18
CA ASP A 409 -26.75 10.93 43.11
C ASP A 409 -27.42 10.69 44.50
N GLY A 410 -27.82 9.46 44.80
CA GLY A 410 -28.65 9.10 45.97
C GLY A 410 -28.11 7.94 46.82
N PRO A 411 -28.90 7.39 47.77
CA PRO A 411 -28.45 6.32 48.66
C PRO A 411 -28.16 4.99 47.96
N GLU A 412 -28.59 4.83 46.70
CA GLU A 412 -28.27 3.67 45.86
C GLU A 412 -26.95 3.82 45.08
N HIS A 413 -26.23 4.94 45.21
CA HIS A 413 -25.01 5.28 44.46
C HIS A 413 -24.08 4.08 44.25
N GLY A 414 -23.62 3.42 45.32
CA GLY A 414 -22.68 2.30 45.22
C GLY A 414 -23.20 1.11 44.43
N ARG A 415 -24.52 0.82 44.50
CA ARG A 415 -25.16 -0.25 43.74
C ARG A 415 -25.18 0.07 42.24
N VAL A 416 -25.54 1.32 41.90
CA VAL A 416 -25.63 1.80 40.51
C VAL A 416 -24.23 1.94 39.91
N ALA A 417 -23.26 2.41 40.70
CA ALA A 417 -21.86 2.52 40.32
C ALA A 417 -21.25 1.15 39.97
N GLU A 418 -21.48 0.14 40.81
CA GLU A 418 -21.05 -1.24 40.53
C GLU A 418 -21.77 -1.82 39.30
N GLU A 419 -23.06 -1.53 39.09
CA GLU A 419 -23.83 -1.97 37.93
C GLU A 419 -23.27 -1.40 36.61
N ILE A 420 -22.90 -0.11 36.60
CA ILE A 420 -22.21 0.57 35.47
C ILE A 420 -20.84 -0.06 35.21
N ALA A 421 -20.01 -0.21 36.25
CA ALA A 421 -18.66 -0.77 36.11
C ALA A 421 -18.68 -2.24 35.69
N ARG A 422 -19.65 -3.03 36.17
CA ARG A 422 -19.86 -4.42 35.75
C ARG A 422 -20.28 -4.51 34.28
N ALA A 423 -21.17 -3.64 33.81
CA ALA A 423 -21.56 -3.65 32.39
C ALA A 423 -20.41 -3.20 31.47
N ALA A 424 -19.64 -2.18 31.88
CA ALA A 424 -18.45 -1.71 31.18
C ALA A 424 -17.30 -2.74 31.13
N SER A 425 -17.17 -3.60 32.14
CA SER A 425 -16.13 -4.66 32.20
C SER A 425 -16.56 -6.00 31.61
N THR A 426 -17.86 -6.28 31.49
CA THR A 426 -18.36 -7.54 30.92
C THR A 426 -18.66 -7.43 29.43
N LEU A 427 -19.67 -6.62 29.06
CA LEU A 427 -20.14 -6.45 27.68
C LEU A 427 -19.52 -5.23 26.99
N GLY A 428 -19.10 -4.20 27.75
CA GLY A 428 -18.65 -2.92 27.17
C GLY A 428 -19.76 -1.99 26.73
N PHE A 429 -21.02 -2.43 26.85
CA PHE A 429 -22.23 -1.71 26.46
C PHE A 429 -23.28 -1.79 27.58
N PHE A 430 -24.01 -0.70 27.79
CA PHE A 430 -25.19 -0.65 28.66
C PHE A 430 -26.19 0.39 28.16
N GLN A 431 -27.44 0.27 28.59
CA GLN A 431 -28.47 1.29 28.36
C GLN A 431 -28.69 2.09 29.64
N VAL A 432 -28.98 3.37 29.51
CA VAL A 432 -29.30 4.26 30.64
C VAL A 432 -30.68 4.90 30.44
N VAL A 433 -31.43 5.04 31.53
CA VAL A 433 -32.72 5.75 31.61
C VAL A 433 -32.69 6.76 32.75
N ASN A 434 -33.66 7.68 32.76
CA ASN A 434 -33.74 8.80 33.72
C ASN A 434 -32.43 9.62 33.81
N HIS A 435 -31.68 9.68 32.71
CA HIS A 435 -30.37 10.34 32.59
C HIS A 435 -30.43 11.88 32.59
N GLY A 436 -31.59 12.47 32.89
CA GLY A 436 -31.77 13.92 33.03
C GLY A 436 -31.85 14.72 31.72
N MET A 437 -31.92 14.08 30.55
CA MET A 437 -32.23 14.78 29.29
C MET A 437 -33.75 14.76 29.05
N PRO A 438 -34.37 15.86 28.59
CA PRO A 438 -35.78 15.86 28.20
C PRO A 438 -36.06 14.87 27.06
N ILE A 439 -37.17 14.14 27.13
CA ILE A 439 -37.56 13.19 26.06
C ILE A 439 -37.89 13.96 24.78
N GLU A 440 -38.45 15.16 24.92
CA GLU A 440 -38.76 16.08 23.82
C GLU A 440 -37.51 16.50 23.03
N LEU A 441 -36.35 16.58 23.70
CA LEU A 441 -35.07 16.84 23.04
C LEU A 441 -34.66 15.63 22.19
N LEU A 442 -34.83 14.40 22.71
CA LEU A 442 -34.51 13.16 22.00
C LEU A 442 -35.42 12.91 20.78
N GLU A 443 -36.72 13.19 20.89
CA GLU A 443 -37.63 13.15 19.73
C GLU A 443 -37.27 14.20 18.69
N LYS A 444 -37.08 15.46 19.11
CA LYS A 444 -36.70 16.56 18.21
C LYS A 444 -35.40 16.28 17.45
N LEU A 445 -34.41 15.66 18.09
CA LEU A 445 -33.17 15.23 17.42
C LEU A 445 -33.41 14.23 16.28
N LYS A 446 -34.27 13.22 16.50
CA LYS A 446 -34.64 12.24 15.48
C LYS A 446 -35.37 12.90 14.30
N ASP A 447 -36.35 13.76 14.58
CA ASP A 447 -37.08 14.53 13.57
C ASP A 447 -36.15 15.46 12.77
N THR A 448 -35.23 16.15 13.45
CA THR A 448 -34.21 17.00 12.84
C THR A 448 -33.26 16.20 11.93
N ALA A 449 -32.83 15.01 12.34
CA ALA A 449 -32.02 14.14 11.49
C ALA A 449 -32.80 13.72 10.23
N HIS A 450 -34.04 13.23 10.38
CA HIS A 450 -34.91 12.93 9.23
C HIS A 450 -35.12 14.12 8.30
N THR A 451 -35.30 15.32 8.87
CA THR A 451 -35.44 16.59 8.13
C THR A 451 -34.18 16.92 7.33
N PHE A 452 -32.99 16.81 7.93
CA PHE A 452 -31.72 17.07 7.25
C PHE A 452 -31.49 16.10 6.08
N PHE A 453 -31.59 14.78 6.30
CA PHE A 453 -31.37 13.80 5.22
C PHE A 453 -32.46 13.83 4.15
N GLY A 454 -33.68 14.26 4.50
CA GLY A 454 -34.80 14.52 3.59
C GLY A 454 -34.62 15.72 2.65
N GLN A 455 -33.60 16.57 2.86
CA GLN A 455 -33.33 17.69 1.96
C GLN A 455 -32.83 17.25 0.58
N ALA A 456 -33.01 18.13 -0.40
CA ALA A 456 -32.45 18.00 -1.74
C ALA A 456 -30.91 17.89 -1.71
N PRO A 457 -30.28 17.10 -2.60
CA PRO A 457 -28.84 16.84 -2.57
C PRO A 457 -27.97 18.11 -2.54
N GLU A 458 -28.38 19.15 -3.27
CA GLU A 458 -27.64 20.41 -3.42
C GLU A 458 -27.49 21.15 -2.07
N LYS A 459 -28.49 21.05 -1.20
CA LYS A 459 -28.43 21.67 0.15
C LYS A 459 -27.49 20.92 1.09
N LYS A 460 -27.38 19.59 0.94
CA LYS A 460 -26.46 18.76 1.72
C LYS A 460 -25.04 18.80 1.16
N ALA A 461 -24.91 18.99 -0.16
CA ALA A 461 -23.65 18.99 -0.90
C ALA A 461 -22.66 20.05 -0.40
N VAL A 462 -23.15 21.16 0.15
CA VAL A 462 -22.32 22.24 0.72
C VAL A 462 -21.51 21.80 1.93
N TYR A 463 -21.90 20.72 2.62
CA TYR A 463 -21.19 20.21 3.80
C TYR A 463 -20.16 19.12 3.47
N ARG A 464 -19.95 18.77 2.20
CA ARG A 464 -19.04 17.68 1.81
C ARG A 464 -17.57 18.06 1.95
N LYS A 465 -16.70 17.07 2.21
CA LYS A 465 -15.24 17.23 2.20
C LYS A 465 -14.77 17.95 0.91
N GLY A 466 -14.13 19.10 1.07
CA GLY A 466 -13.66 19.96 -0.04
C GLY A 466 -14.66 21.02 -0.52
N ALA A 467 -15.94 20.92 -0.17
CA ALA A 467 -16.95 21.96 -0.37
C ALA A 467 -17.34 22.68 0.93
N SER A 468 -17.21 21.99 2.08
CA SER A 468 -17.55 22.51 3.40
C SER A 468 -16.77 23.78 3.76
N PRO A 469 -17.44 24.84 4.27
CA PRO A 469 -16.78 26.08 4.66
C PRO A 469 -15.89 25.92 5.90
N SER A 470 -16.06 24.85 6.68
CA SER A 470 -15.16 24.49 7.78
C SER A 470 -14.79 23.00 7.74
N PRO A 471 -13.52 22.64 8.03
CA PRO A 471 -13.12 21.24 8.21
C PRO A 471 -13.79 20.56 9.41
N SER A 472 -14.46 21.30 10.31
CA SER A 472 -15.20 20.73 11.45
C SER A 472 -16.55 20.11 11.08
N VAL A 473 -17.06 20.32 9.85
CA VAL A 473 -18.33 19.73 9.38
C VAL A 473 -18.11 18.95 8.09
N ASN A 474 -18.55 17.70 8.06
CA ASN A 474 -18.41 16.80 6.91
C ASN A 474 -19.65 15.90 6.71
N TYR A 475 -20.45 16.20 5.68
CA TYR A 475 -21.45 15.30 5.11
C TYR A 475 -20.80 14.31 4.16
N GLY A 476 -21.18 13.04 4.26
CA GLY A 476 -20.62 11.95 3.48
C GLY A 476 -21.50 10.71 3.49
N THR A 477 -20.94 9.65 2.93
CA THR A 477 -21.56 8.36 2.68
C THR A 477 -20.43 7.33 2.61
N SER A 478 -20.66 6.09 3.04
CA SER A 478 -19.57 5.11 3.16
C SER A 478 -19.13 4.60 1.79
N PHE A 479 -18.09 5.23 1.23
CA PHE A 479 -17.57 4.94 -0.11
C PHE A 479 -16.10 5.33 -0.24
N VAL A 480 -15.19 4.43 0.18
CA VAL A 480 -13.73 4.60 0.03
C VAL A 480 -13.13 3.34 -0.62
N PRO A 481 -13.14 3.23 -1.96
CA PRO A 481 -12.87 1.96 -2.67
C PRO A 481 -11.46 1.42 -2.49
N GLU A 482 -10.51 2.32 -2.21
CA GLU A 482 -9.09 2.01 -2.04
C GLU A 482 -8.78 1.37 -0.68
N LYS A 483 -9.75 1.34 0.25
CA LYS A 483 -9.58 0.81 1.61
C LYS A 483 -10.62 -0.24 1.98
N GLU A 484 -11.91 0.00 1.71
CA GLU A 484 -12.98 -0.90 2.14
C GLU A 484 -13.15 -2.10 1.20
N LYS A 485 -13.17 -3.32 1.75
CA LYS A 485 -13.42 -4.56 0.98
C LYS A 485 -14.88 -4.69 0.51
N ALA A 486 -15.81 -4.01 1.18
CA ALA A 486 -17.21 -3.82 0.79
C ALA A 486 -17.78 -2.63 1.57
N LEU A 487 -18.63 -1.83 0.92
CA LEU A 487 -19.16 -0.56 1.41
C LEU A 487 -20.33 -0.71 2.40
N GLU A 488 -20.55 0.31 3.22
CA GLU A 488 -21.66 0.35 4.19
C GLU A 488 -22.88 1.11 3.67
N TRP A 489 -24.07 0.62 3.98
CA TRP A 489 -25.35 1.19 3.56
C TRP A 489 -25.80 2.33 4.48
N LYS A 490 -25.06 3.44 4.48
CA LYS A 490 -25.22 4.58 5.41
C LYS A 490 -24.80 5.91 4.79
N ASP A 491 -25.64 6.92 4.98
CA ASP A 491 -25.27 8.33 4.85
C ASP A 491 -25.03 8.94 6.23
N TYR A 492 -24.14 9.92 6.33
CA TYR A 492 -23.83 10.57 7.61
C TYR A 492 -23.48 12.05 7.44
N ILE A 493 -23.68 12.83 8.50
CA ILE A 493 -23.00 14.11 8.69
C ILE A 493 -22.29 14.09 10.03
N SER A 494 -21.01 14.40 10.01
CA SER A 494 -20.13 14.44 11.17
C SER A 494 -19.77 15.89 11.49
N MET A 495 -19.89 16.25 12.77
CA MET A 495 -19.65 17.59 13.28
C MET A 495 -18.69 17.49 14.48
N THR A 496 -17.47 17.99 14.29
CA THR A 496 -16.51 18.20 15.36
C THR A 496 -16.89 19.46 16.13
N TYR A 497 -16.82 19.38 17.46
CA TYR A 497 -17.04 20.52 18.35
C TYR A 497 -15.71 21.09 18.82
N THR A 498 -15.54 22.39 18.58
CA THR A 498 -14.43 23.22 19.03
C THR A 498 -14.91 24.16 20.14
N ASP A 499 -15.87 25.03 19.81
CA ASP A 499 -16.61 25.89 20.74
C ASP A 499 -18.04 26.19 20.23
N ASP A 500 -18.84 26.83 21.09
CA ASP A 500 -20.23 27.23 20.81
C ASP A 500 -20.36 28.16 19.60
N VAL A 501 -19.39 29.04 19.37
CA VAL A 501 -19.45 30.07 18.34
C VAL A 501 -19.22 29.43 16.97
N GLU A 502 -18.20 28.58 16.83
CA GLU A 502 -17.97 27.84 15.60
C GLU A 502 -19.14 26.87 15.33
N ALA A 503 -19.63 26.15 16.34
CA ALA A 503 -20.76 25.23 16.18
C ALA A 503 -22.02 25.98 15.66
N LEU A 504 -22.37 27.12 16.25
CA LEU A 504 -23.53 27.92 15.82
C LEU A 504 -23.32 28.65 14.48
N GLN A 505 -22.08 28.75 13.98
CA GLN A 505 -21.78 29.34 12.66
C GLN A 505 -21.71 28.30 11.54
N GLN A 506 -21.11 27.13 11.80
CA GLN A 506 -20.72 26.17 10.76
C GLN A 506 -21.66 24.97 10.65
N TRP A 507 -22.30 24.55 11.76
CA TRP A 507 -23.21 23.39 11.73
C TRP A 507 -24.52 23.73 10.99
N PRO A 508 -25.23 22.74 10.40
CA PRO A 508 -26.42 23.02 9.60
C PRO A 508 -27.51 23.75 10.38
N GLN A 509 -28.11 24.75 9.72
CA GLN A 509 -29.01 25.72 10.35
C GLN A 509 -30.24 25.06 10.98
N GLU A 510 -30.67 23.93 10.43
CA GLU A 510 -31.83 23.15 10.85
C GLU A 510 -31.57 22.29 12.10
N CYS A 511 -30.30 22.04 12.45
CA CYS A 511 -29.93 21.12 13.52
C CYS A 511 -28.96 21.69 14.57
N LYS A 512 -28.28 22.81 14.30
CA LYS A 512 -27.17 23.31 15.13
C LYS A 512 -27.52 23.54 16.61
N GLU A 513 -28.66 24.16 16.91
CA GLU A 513 -29.05 24.48 18.29
C GLU A 513 -29.39 23.21 19.09
N VAL A 514 -30.20 22.33 18.50
CA VAL A 514 -30.65 21.09 19.15
C VAL A 514 -29.50 20.08 19.33
N LEU A 515 -28.58 19.99 18.36
CA LEU A 515 -27.38 19.16 18.49
C LEU A 515 -26.40 19.73 19.52
N LEU A 516 -26.29 21.06 19.64
CA LEU A 516 -25.40 21.67 20.62
C LEU A 516 -25.90 21.46 22.06
N GLU A 517 -27.21 21.57 22.28
CA GLU A 517 -27.87 21.23 23.54
C GLU A 517 -27.67 19.75 23.91
N TYR A 518 -27.89 18.84 22.94
CA TYR A 518 -27.67 17.42 23.12
C TYR A 518 -26.20 17.06 23.42
N LEU A 519 -25.25 17.63 22.68
CA LEU A 519 -23.82 17.42 22.89
C LEU A 519 -23.41 17.87 24.29
N LYS A 520 -23.80 19.08 24.71
CA LYS A 520 -23.48 19.60 26.05
C LYS A 520 -24.01 18.69 27.15
N THR A 521 -25.26 18.25 27.03
CA THR A 521 -25.90 17.41 28.05
C THR A 521 -25.30 15.99 28.06
N SER A 522 -24.98 15.44 26.89
CA SER A 522 -24.24 14.17 26.75
C SER A 522 -22.85 14.24 27.39
N VAL A 523 -22.12 15.34 27.21
CA VAL A 523 -20.79 15.55 27.81
C VAL A 523 -20.86 15.65 29.34
N MET A 524 -21.90 16.27 29.90
CA MET A 524 -22.12 16.31 31.35
C MET A 524 -22.41 14.90 31.91
N MET A 525 -23.23 14.12 31.21
CA MET A 525 -23.48 12.72 31.59
C MET A 525 -22.22 11.86 31.50
N VAL A 526 -21.44 11.98 30.42
CA VAL A 526 -20.15 11.28 30.26
C VAL A 526 -19.18 11.63 31.40
N ARG A 527 -19.12 12.89 31.85
CA ARG A 527 -18.27 13.26 33.00
C ARG A 527 -18.66 12.46 34.26
N LYS A 528 -19.94 12.41 34.61
CA LYS A 528 -20.43 11.60 35.74
C LYS A 528 -20.12 10.10 35.59
N LEU A 529 -20.30 9.56 34.38
CA LEU A 529 -20.01 8.14 34.11
C LEU A 529 -18.51 7.84 34.24
N LEU A 530 -17.63 8.76 33.82
CA LEU A 530 -16.18 8.61 33.99
C LEU A 530 -15.75 8.72 35.46
N GLU A 531 -16.36 9.61 36.25
CA GLU A 531 -16.13 9.68 37.71
C GLU A 531 -16.42 8.33 38.37
N VAL A 532 -17.61 7.77 38.13
CA VAL A 532 -18.05 6.45 38.62
C VAL A 532 -17.13 5.31 38.16
N LEU A 533 -16.74 5.31 36.89
CA LEU A 533 -15.86 4.28 36.33
C LEU A 533 -14.43 4.38 36.89
N MET A 534 -13.95 5.57 37.25
CA MET A 534 -12.67 5.74 37.95
C MET A 534 -12.74 5.26 39.41
N GLU A 535 -13.82 5.59 40.13
CA GLU A 535 -14.04 5.15 41.52
C GLU A 535 -14.02 3.62 41.63
N ASN A 536 -14.67 2.92 40.70
CA ASN A 536 -14.67 1.45 40.64
C ASN A 536 -13.33 0.82 40.26
N LEU A 537 -12.42 1.59 39.65
CA LEU A 537 -11.01 1.19 39.45
C LEU A 537 -10.14 1.46 40.69
N GLY A 538 -10.71 1.97 41.80
CA GLY A 538 -9.94 2.42 42.97
C GLY A 538 -9.18 3.73 42.72
N VAL A 539 -9.48 4.42 41.63
CA VAL A 539 -8.76 5.62 41.18
C VAL A 539 -9.56 6.85 41.58
N LYS A 540 -8.97 7.74 42.36
CA LYS A 540 -9.65 8.99 42.75
C LYS A 540 -9.98 9.82 41.50
N PRO A 541 -11.25 10.22 41.29
CA PRO A 541 -11.63 11.15 40.22
C PRO A 541 -10.85 12.47 40.30
N ASP A 542 -10.40 12.94 39.14
CA ASP A 542 -9.71 14.22 38.97
C ASP A 542 -10.23 14.87 37.69
N ASN A 543 -10.74 16.08 37.81
CA ASN A 543 -11.27 16.86 36.68
C ASN A 543 -10.27 16.93 35.53
N SER A 544 -8.97 17.09 35.81
CA SER A 544 -7.96 17.23 34.76
C SER A 544 -7.67 15.90 34.06
N LYS A 545 -7.77 14.77 34.77
CA LYS A 545 -7.73 13.43 34.19
C LYS A 545 -8.97 13.18 33.31
N ILE A 546 -10.17 13.54 33.78
CA ILE A 546 -11.44 13.37 33.02
C ILE A 546 -11.48 14.28 31.78
N ASP A 547 -11.05 15.54 31.90
CA ASP A 547 -10.95 16.49 30.80
C ASP A 547 -10.00 16.00 29.69
N ALA A 548 -8.97 15.23 30.04
CA ALA A 548 -8.08 14.59 29.08
C ALA A 548 -8.78 13.49 28.27
N LEU A 549 -9.75 12.74 28.83
CA LEU A 549 -10.52 11.71 28.12
C LEU A 549 -11.64 12.26 27.23
N ILE A 550 -12.12 13.48 27.51
CA ILE A 550 -13.24 14.12 26.78
C ILE A 550 -12.80 15.37 26.01
N GLY A 551 -11.50 15.56 25.84
CA GLY A 551 -10.89 16.79 25.32
C GLY A 551 -11.13 17.06 23.83
N PHE A 552 -11.50 16.03 23.06
CA PHE A 552 -12.05 16.13 21.71
C PHE A 552 -13.48 15.56 21.69
N LYS A 553 -14.35 16.17 20.90
CA LYS A 553 -15.80 15.94 20.91
C LYS A 553 -16.33 15.96 19.49
N MET A 554 -17.12 14.96 19.14
CA MET A 554 -17.73 14.82 17.81
C MET A 554 -19.15 14.31 17.95
N VAL A 555 -20.08 14.87 17.19
CA VAL A 555 -21.45 14.36 17.07
C VAL A 555 -21.71 14.02 15.61
N ASN A 556 -22.23 12.82 15.36
CA ASN A 556 -22.70 12.42 14.04
C ASN A 556 -24.21 12.30 14.03
N MET A 557 -24.85 12.65 12.93
CA MET A 557 -26.16 12.11 12.57
C MET A 557 -25.93 11.08 11.46
N ASN A 558 -26.35 9.83 11.69
CA ASN A 558 -26.31 8.77 10.69
C ASN A 558 -27.72 8.46 10.20
N PHE A 559 -27.86 8.16 8.91
CA PHE A 559 -29.10 7.78 8.26
C PHE A 559 -28.93 6.48 7.48
N TYR A 560 -29.78 5.51 7.77
CA TYR A 560 -29.78 4.20 7.12
C TYR A 560 -31.08 4.09 6.30
N PRO A 561 -31.05 4.35 4.98
CA PRO A 561 -32.24 4.24 4.15
C PRO A 561 -32.69 2.77 4.03
N THR A 562 -33.94 2.54 3.65
CA THR A 562 -34.46 1.19 3.41
C THR A 562 -33.59 0.45 2.38
N CYS A 563 -33.29 -0.82 2.68
CA CYS A 563 -32.42 -1.65 1.87
C CYS A 563 -33.24 -2.77 1.19
N PRO A 564 -33.10 -3.01 -0.13
CA PRO A 564 -33.86 -4.07 -0.81
C PRO A 564 -33.36 -5.48 -0.46
N ASN A 565 -32.08 -5.64 -0.09
CA ASN A 565 -31.48 -6.91 0.36
C ASN A 565 -30.73 -6.70 1.69
N PRO A 566 -31.43 -6.48 2.82
CA PRO A 566 -30.80 -6.18 4.10
C PRO A 566 -29.95 -7.34 4.65
N GLU A 567 -30.10 -8.55 4.11
CA GLU A 567 -29.28 -9.73 4.40
C GLU A 567 -27.91 -9.72 3.69
N LEU A 568 -27.74 -8.91 2.64
CA LEU A 568 -26.51 -8.85 1.84
C LEU A 568 -25.55 -7.72 2.26
N THR A 569 -25.99 -6.78 3.10
CA THR A 569 -25.22 -5.59 3.48
C THR A 569 -25.37 -5.23 4.95
N VAL A 570 -24.63 -4.22 5.41
CA VAL A 570 -24.67 -3.68 6.78
C VAL A 570 -24.71 -2.15 6.71
N GLY A 571 -25.32 -1.51 7.71
CA GLY A 571 -25.31 -0.06 7.86
C GLY A 571 -24.01 0.46 8.47
N VAL A 572 -23.37 -0.33 9.35
CA VAL A 572 -21.98 -0.14 9.78
C VAL A 572 -21.35 -1.52 9.94
N GLY A 573 -20.12 -1.68 9.47
CA GLY A 573 -19.32 -2.90 9.63
C GLY A 573 -18.99 -3.22 11.09
N ARG A 574 -18.35 -4.36 11.31
CA ARG A 574 -17.79 -4.68 12.63
C ARG A 574 -16.66 -3.69 12.96
N HIS A 575 -16.74 -3.03 14.10
CA HIS A 575 -15.72 -2.10 14.57
C HIS A 575 -15.79 -1.92 16.09
N SER A 576 -14.78 -1.28 16.66
CA SER A 576 -14.82 -0.71 18.00
C SER A 576 -14.67 0.82 17.94
N ASP A 577 -15.11 1.53 18.97
CA ASP A 577 -15.04 2.99 19.00
C ASP A 577 -13.69 3.47 19.55
N MET A 578 -12.97 4.28 18.78
CA MET A 578 -11.67 4.85 19.18
C MET A 578 -11.72 5.84 20.38
N GLY A 579 -12.91 6.23 20.87
CA GLY A 579 -13.09 7.21 21.95
C GLY A 579 -12.89 6.65 23.37
N ALA A 580 -13.26 7.45 24.37
CA ALA A 580 -13.36 7.03 25.77
C ALA A 580 -14.76 6.47 26.06
N LEU A 581 -15.79 7.29 25.89
CA LEU A 581 -17.20 6.87 25.90
C LEU A 581 -17.94 7.45 24.70
N THR A 582 -18.86 6.66 24.16
CA THR A 582 -19.85 7.12 23.17
C THR A 582 -21.25 7.08 23.79
N VAL A 583 -22.04 8.13 23.53
CA VAL A 583 -23.46 8.24 23.89
C VAL A 583 -24.29 8.15 22.62
N LEU A 584 -25.06 7.09 22.47
CA LEU A 584 -25.82 6.77 21.26
C LEU A 584 -27.32 6.87 21.51
N LEU A 585 -27.96 7.83 20.83
CA LEU A 585 -29.41 7.87 20.66
C LEU A 585 -29.80 7.00 19.46
N GLN A 586 -30.65 6.00 19.71
CA GLN A 586 -31.27 5.16 18.67
C GLN A 586 -32.68 5.63 18.34
N ASP A 587 -33.21 5.20 17.19
CA ASP A 587 -34.65 5.20 16.92
C ASP A 587 -35.35 3.94 17.47
N GLY A 588 -36.68 3.92 17.40
CA GLY A 588 -37.51 2.78 17.82
C GLY A 588 -37.49 1.57 16.86
N ILE A 589 -36.60 1.53 15.87
CA ILE A 589 -36.48 0.39 14.92
C ILE A 589 -35.32 -0.52 15.31
N GLY A 590 -34.27 0.01 15.96
CA GLY A 590 -33.18 -0.79 16.52
C GLY A 590 -32.26 -1.41 15.47
N GLY A 591 -31.55 -2.48 15.85
CA GLY A 591 -30.60 -3.18 14.96
C GLY A 591 -29.13 -2.78 15.11
N LEU A 592 -28.75 -2.31 16.31
CA LEU A 592 -27.38 -2.35 16.83
C LEU A 592 -27.10 -3.77 17.35
N TYR A 593 -25.98 -4.37 16.94
CA TYR A 593 -25.55 -5.70 17.40
C TYR A 593 -24.17 -5.58 18.02
N VAL A 594 -24.02 -6.11 19.24
CA VAL A 594 -22.75 -6.14 20.00
C VAL A 594 -22.27 -7.59 20.09
N LYS A 595 -20.97 -7.79 19.90
CA LYS A 595 -20.31 -9.10 20.01
C LYS A 595 -19.93 -9.36 21.46
N VAL A 596 -20.27 -10.52 21.96
CA VAL A 596 -19.92 -10.96 23.32
C VAL A 596 -18.46 -11.44 23.32
N GLU A 597 -17.60 -10.78 24.08
CA GLU A 597 -16.14 -11.04 24.08
C GLU A 597 -15.71 -12.22 24.96
N ASP A 598 -16.46 -12.51 26.02
CA ASP A 598 -16.26 -13.64 26.94
C ASP A 598 -17.64 -14.17 27.37
N ASP A 599 -17.73 -15.38 27.92
CA ASP A 599 -19.02 -15.93 28.37
C ASP A 599 -19.62 -15.07 29.50
N ILE A 600 -20.80 -14.48 29.24
CA ILE A 600 -21.53 -13.65 30.22
C ILE A 600 -22.80 -14.40 30.61
N GLU A 601 -22.89 -14.76 31.89
CA GLU A 601 -24.04 -15.48 32.45
C GLU A 601 -25.36 -14.75 32.13
N ASN A 602 -26.37 -15.52 31.70
CA ASN A 602 -27.69 -15.04 31.29
C ASN A 602 -27.74 -14.06 30.11
N VAL A 603 -26.61 -13.63 29.53
CA VAL A 603 -26.56 -12.76 28.33
C VAL A 603 -26.25 -13.60 27.08
N GLY A 604 -25.03 -14.13 26.96
CA GLY A 604 -24.57 -14.82 25.75
C GLY A 604 -23.18 -15.43 25.91
N LYS A 605 -22.79 -16.26 24.93
CA LYS A 605 -21.46 -16.90 24.89
C LYS A 605 -20.46 -16.10 24.07
N LYS A 606 -19.17 -16.34 24.31
CA LYS A 606 -18.06 -15.77 23.55
C LYS A 606 -18.26 -15.96 22.03
N GLY A 607 -18.25 -14.85 21.29
CA GLY A 607 -18.46 -14.81 19.85
C GLY A 607 -19.93 -14.69 19.40
N GLU A 608 -20.91 -14.81 20.30
CA GLU A 608 -22.32 -14.55 19.96
C GLU A 608 -22.56 -13.06 19.69
N TRP A 609 -23.47 -12.74 18.76
CA TRP A 609 -23.90 -11.38 18.46
C TRP A 609 -25.28 -11.12 19.08
N MET A 610 -25.34 -10.15 19.98
CA MET A 610 -26.54 -9.78 20.72
C MET A 610 -27.12 -8.47 20.18
N GLU A 611 -28.40 -8.45 19.83
CA GLU A 611 -29.11 -7.22 19.43
C GLU A 611 -29.40 -6.37 20.68
N ILE A 612 -28.99 -5.10 20.66
CA ILE A 612 -29.39 -4.13 21.70
C ILE A 612 -30.78 -3.62 21.32
N PRO A 613 -31.83 -3.94 22.12
CA PRO A 613 -33.18 -3.49 21.81
C PRO A 613 -33.30 -1.99 22.07
N PRO A 614 -33.93 -1.22 21.18
CA PRO A 614 -34.23 0.18 21.45
C PRO A 614 -35.27 0.27 22.57
N ILE A 615 -35.06 1.19 23.51
CA ILE A 615 -35.97 1.43 24.63
C ILE A 615 -36.33 2.92 24.62
N ASP A 616 -37.62 3.22 24.71
CA ASP A 616 -38.12 4.59 24.62
C ASP A 616 -37.53 5.46 25.75
N GLY A 617 -36.94 6.60 25.36
CA GLY A 617 -36.28 7.50 26.31
C GLY A 617 -34.98 6.96 26.93
N ALA A 618 -34.39 5.89 26.38
CA ALA A 618 -33.07 5.40 26.79
C ALA A 618 -31.95 5.89 25.86
N LEU A 619 -30.72 5.95 26.40
CA LEU A 619 -29.50 6.15 25.64
C LEU A 619 -28.60 4.91 25.79
N VAL A 620 -27.93 4.50 24.71
CA VAL A 620 -26.91 3.46 24.78
C VAL A 620 -25.56 4.11 25.08
N ILE A 621 -24.84 3.56 26.06
CA ILE A 621 -23.47 3.93 26.37
C ILE A 621 -22.57 2.77 25.95
N ASN A 622 -21.48 3.09 25.26
CA ASN A 622 -20.42 2.13 25.02
C ASN A 622 -19.04 2.65 25.40
N VAL A 623 -18.25 1.73 25.92
CA VAL A 623 -16.82 1.89 26.20
C VAL A 623 -16.08 1.91 24.87
N GLY A 624 -15.17 2.88 24.71
CA GLY A 624 -14.26 2.94 23.58
C GLY A 624 -12.84 2.49 23.94
N ASP A 625 -11.99 2.38 22.92
CA ASP A 625 -10.62 1.89 22.99
C ASP A 625 -9.76 2.74 23.94
N ALA A 626 -9.97 4.06 23.92
CA ALA A 626 -9.36 5.02 24.85
C ALA A 626 -10.06 5.09 26.22
N LEU A 627 -10.95 4.13 26.56
CA LEU A 627 -11.29 3.76 27.94
C LEU A 627 -10.83 2.31 28.33
N GLN A 628 -10.33 1.51 27.37
CA GLN A 628 -9.79 0.15 27.57
C GLN A 628 -8.24 0.02 27.71
N VAL A 629 -7.46 0.66 26.83
CA VAL A 629 -5.98 0.54 26.65
C VAL A 629 -5.16 1.18 27.78
N ILE A 630 -4.09 0.64 28.42
CA ILE A 630 -3.05 1.52 29.07
C ILE A 630 -1.59 1.06 29.12
N ILE A 631 -0.67 2.06 29.15
CA ILE A 631 0.81 1.93 29.02
C ILE A 631 1.73 2.95 29.72
N PHE A 632 2.64 2.51 30.62
CA PHE A 632 3.72 3.34 31.14
C PHE A 632 5.09 2.83 30.71
N ASN A 633 6.03 3.75 30.75
CA ASN A 633 7.44 3.64 30.41
C ASN A 633 8.29 3.07 31.57
N TYR A 634 9.41 2.39 31.26
CA TYR A 634 10.42 2.01 32.26
C TYR A 634 11.81 2.48 31.84
N ASN A 635 12.25 3.61 32.42
CA ASN A 635 13.63 3.84 32.88
C ASN A 635 13.76 5.21 33.57
N SER A 636 13.72 5.21 34.90
CA SER A 636 14.57 6.10 35.72
C SER A 636 14.60 5.60 37.17
N PHE A 637 15.62 4.82 37.52
CA PHE A 637 16.23 5.02 38.83
C PHE A 637 17.07 6.29 38.72
N ASP A 638 16.51 7.43 39.12
CA ASP A 638 17.32 8.55 39.57
C ASP A 638 16.57 9.38 40.62
N PHE A 639 17.32 9.89 41.59
CA PHE A 639 16.84 10.47 42.83
C PHE A 639 17.01 12.00 42.78
N ASP A 640 16.08 12.74 42.14
CA ASP A 640 15.99 14.19 42.40
C ASP A 640 14.56 14.76 42.43
N LEU A 641 14.22 15.30 43.60
CA LEU A 641 12.97 15.96 43.93
C LEU A 641 12.98 17.43 43.47
N LYS A 642 12.94 17.72 42.16
CA LYS A 642 12.61 19.06 41.59
C LYS A 642 12.39 19.09 40.06
N LYS A 643 11.26 18.56 39.56
CA LYS A 643 10.55 19.03 38.35
C LYS A 643 9.27 18.22 38.10
N GLN A 644 8.13 18.72 38.57
CA GLN A 644 6.82 18.16 38.21
C GLN A 644 6.52 18.44 36.72
N LYS A 645 6.68 17.44 35.85
CA LYS A 645 5.93 17.40 34.59
C LYS A 645 4.56 16.77 34.87
N LYS A 646 3.49 17.54 34.72
CA LYS A 646 2.12 17.03 34.77
C LYS A 646 1.88 16.13 33.55
N TYR A 647 1.77 14.84 33.78
CA TYR A 647 1.21 13.89 32.82
C TYR A 647 -0.11 13.37 33.39
N LEU A 648 -1.18 13.46 32.62
CA LEU A 648 -2.54 13.09 33.03
C LEU A 648 -2.93 11.80 32.32
N MET A 649 -3.15 10.76 33.12
CA MET A 649 -3.38 9.40 32.62
C MET A 649 -4.57 8.77 33.39
N ILE A 650 -5.50 8.21 32.62
CA ILE A 650 -6.59 7.26 32.93
C ILE A 650 -6.63 6.34 31.70
N ILE A 651 -6.80 5.01 31.78
CA ILE A 651 -7.59 4.18 30.80
C ILE A 651 -7.65 2.65 31.29
N SER A 652 -8.18 2.31 32.47
CA SER A 652 -8.58 0.94 32.97
C SER A 652 -7.71 -0.38 32.89
N ASN A 653 -6.65 -0.51 32.10
CA ASN A 653 -5.75 -1.70 31.92
C ASN A 653 -6.43 -2.97 31.36
N GLY A 654 -7.40 -2.77 30.47
CA GLY A 654 -8.23 -3.85 29.94
C GLY A 654 -9.31 -4.33 30.91
N THR A 655 -9.54 -3.62 32.04
CA THR A 655 -10.64 -3.91 32.96
C THR A 655 -11.99 -3.55 32.32
N TYR A 656 -12.08 -2.41 31.64
CA TYR A 656 -13.24 -2.06 30.83
C TYR A 656 -12.99 -2.45 29.37
N LYS A 657 -14.02 -2.94 28.69
CA LYS A 657 -13.91 -3.53 27.36
C LYS A 657 -14.59 -2.65 26.32
N SER A 658 -13.83 -2.13 25.37
CA SER A 658 -14.38 -1.74 24.08
C SER A 658 -14.81 -3.02 23.35
N ALA A 659 -16.05 -3.10 22.90
CA ALA A 659 -16.59 -4.32 22.26
C ALA A 659 -16.79 -4.13 20.75
N GLU A 660 -16.56 -5.20 19.98
CA GLU A 660 -16.92 -5.16 18.56
C GLU A 660 -18.44 -5.03 18.42
N HIS A 661 -18.88 -4.06 17.63
CA HIS A 661 -20.28 -3.83 17.34
C HIS A 661 -20.48 -3.55 15.85
N ARG A 662 -21.69 -3.80 15.35
CA ARG A 662 -22.09 -3.58 13.95
C ARG A 662 -23.55 -3.15 13.88
N VAL A 663 -23.90 -2.49 12.78
CA VAL A 663 -25.24 -1.95 12.58
C VAL A 663 -25.86 -2.58 11.35
N ARG A 664 -27.05 -3.15 11.52
CA ARG A 664 -27.80 -3.82 10.45
C ARG A 664 -28.60 -2.84 9.61
N THR A 665 -28.92 -3.17 8.36
CA THR A 665 -29.97 -2.50 7.57
C THR A 665 -31.35 -3.15 7.75
N THR A 666 -32.39 -2.49 7.24
CA THR A 666 -33.77 -2.98 7.22
C THR A 666 -34.44 -2.61 5.90
N SER A 667 -35.40 -3.42 5.45
CA SER A 667 -36.21 -3.18 4.26
C SER A 667 -37.51 -2.42 4.52
N THR A 668 -37.90 -2.24 5.79
CA THR A 668 -39.27 -1.79 6.14
C THR A 668 -39.42 -0.29 6.41
N LYS A 669 -38.43 0.33 7.07
CA LYS A 669 -38.41 1.76 7.42
C LYS A 669 -36.97 2.26 7.47
N SER A 670 -36.71 3.45 6.95
CA SER A 670 -35.41 4.11 7.13
C SER A 670 -35.17 4.43 8.60
N ARG A 671 -33.91 4.39 9.02
CA ARG A 671 -33.50 4.63 10.41
C ARG A 671 -32.59 5.83 10.59
N VAL A 672 -32.53 6.34 11.82
CA VAL A 672 -31.53 7.32 12.28
C VAL A 672 -30.79 6.84 13.53
N SER A 673 -29.56 7.31 13.71
CA SER A 673 -28.84 7.17 14.97
C SER A 673 -27.92 8.36 15.20
N ILE A 674 -27.85 8.88 16.43
CA ILE A 674 -27.13 10.12 16.74
C ILE A 674 -26.12 9.88 17.87
N PRO A 675 -24.92 9.33 17.54
CA PRO A 675 -23.83 9.17 18.50
C PRO A 675 -23.08 10.49 18.78
N VAL A 676 -22.79 10.70 20.05
CA VAL A 676 -21.80 11.66 20.57
C VAL A 676 -20.58 10.90 21.03
N PHE A 677 -19.45 11.13 20.37
CA PHE A 677 -18.15 10.56 20.71
C PHE A 677 -17.39 11.53 21.61
N THR A 678 -16.89 11.02 22.74
CA THR A 678 -15.94 11.75 23.60
C THR A 678 -14.59 11.06 23.54
N MET A 679 -13.53 11.83 23.35
CA MET A 679 -12.21 11.29 22.99
C MET A 679 -11.08 12.14 23.60
N PRO A 680 -9.87 11.59 23.75
CA PRO A 680 -8.71 12.40 24.05
C PRO A 680 -8.40 13.42 22.95
N LYS A 681 -7.71 14.51 23.30
CA LYS A 681 -7.17 15.40 22.25
C LYS A 681 -6.09 14.64 21.48
N PRO A 682 -5.89 14.89 20.18
CA PRO A 682 -4.83 14.25 19.41
C PRO A 682 -3.43 14.42 20.02
N SER A 683 -3.19 15.49 20.79
CA SER A 683 -1.95 15.75 21.53
C SER A 683 -1.79 15.00 22.85
N GLU A 684 -2.86 14.43 23.41
CA GLU A 684 -2.76 13.66 24.65
C GLU A 684 -2.07 12.32 24.39
N LYS A 685 -1.37 11.83 25.42
CA LYS A 685 -0.88 10.45 25.46
C LYS A 685 -1.92 9.57 26.12
N ILE A 686 -2.10 8.37 25.58
CA ILE A 686 -2.90 7.34 26.23
C ILE A 686 -1.94 6.38 26.96
N GLY A 687 -2.14 6.26 28.28
CA GLY A 687 -1.19 5.72 29.26
C GLY A 687 -1.84 5.55 30.63
N PRO A 688 -1.25 4.80 31.59
CA PRO A 688 -1.89 4.20 32.70
C PRO A 688 -1.92 5.18 33.78
N LEU A 689 -2.94 4.91 34.53
CA LEU A 689 -2.88 4.96 35.94
C LEU A 689 -1.75 4.04 36.39
N PRO A 690 -0.55 4.52 36.79
CA PRO A 690 0.44 3.65 37.42
C PRO A 690 -0.19 2.86 38.59
N GLU A 691 -1.23 3.45 39.20
CA GLU A 691 -2.15 2.84 40.17
C GLU A 691 -2.74 1.46 39.75
N LEU A 692 -2.73 1.10 38.45
CA LEU A 692 -3.31 -0.13 37.89
C LEU A 692 -2.27 -1.10 37.25
N VAL A 693 -0.98 -0.88 37.47
CA VAL A 693 0.10 -1.67 36.83
C VAL A 693 0.85 -2.57 37.82
N GLU A 694 0.86 -2.23 39.11
CA GLU A 694 1.80 -2.79 40.10
C GLU A 694 1.64 -4.29 40.40
N CYS A 695 0.50 -4.92 40.05
CA CYS A 695 0.23 -6.34 40.32
C CYS A 695 0.31 -7.25 39.07
N ASP A 696 -0.32 -6.87 37.95
CA ASP A 696 -0.48 -7.72 36.76
C ASP A 696 0.40 -7.29 35.56
N GLY A 697 1.12 -6.17 35.66
CA GLY A 697 1.88 -5.58 34.55
C GLY A 697 1.02 -4.78 33.56
N ALA A 698 1.68 -4.12 32.59
CA ALA A 698 1.03 -3.32 31.56
C ALA A 698 0.71 -4.17 30.32
N ARG A 699 -0.52 -4.06 29.79
CA ARG A 699 -0.99 -4.88 28.65
C ARG A 699 -0.85 -4.25 27.26
N TYR A 700 -0.45 -2.97 27.14
CA TYR A 700 -0.46 -2.19 25.87
C TYR A 700 0.81 -1.28 25.73
N ARG A 701 1.13 -0.67 24.55
CA ARG A 701 2.35 0.20 24.27
C ARG A 701 2.15 1.76 24.10
N GLU A 702 2.96 2.67 24.72
CA GLU A 702 2.59 4.10 24.99
C GLU A 702 2.62 4.96 23.73
N LEU A 703 1.56 5.71 23.45
CA LEU A 703 1.43 6.47 22.20
C LEU A 703 0.55 7.72 22.31
N PHE A 704 0.76 8.67 21.40
CA PHE A 704 -0.11 9.85 21.26
C PHE A 704 -1.42 9.46 20.57
N PHE A 705 -2.53 10.03 21.03
CA PHE A 705 -3.85 9.72 20.48
C PHE A 705 -3.97 10.05 18.98
N ARG A 706 -3.27 11.09 18.49
CA ARG A 706 -3.14 11.34 17.03
C ARG A 706 -2.59 10.15 16.26
N ASP A 707 -1.60 9.46 16.83
CA ASP A 707 -0.93 8.37 16.14
C ASP A 707 -1.82 7.11 16.16
N TYR A 708 -2.66 6.95 17.19
CA TYR A 708 -3.79 6.00 17.19
C TYR A 708 -4.82 6.33 16.10
N MET A 709 -5.31 7.58 16.07
CA MET A 709 -6.30 8.04 15.08
C MET A 709 -5.78 7.85 13.64
N ASN A 710 -4.51 8.19 13.39
CA ASN A 710 -3.88 8.00 12.09
C ASN A 710 -3.87 6.52 11.66
N ASN A 711 -3.61 5.58 12.57
CA ASN A 711 -3.75 4.15 12.29
C ASN A 711 -5.22 3.76 12.05
N PHE A 712 -6.13 4.21 12.94
CA PHE A 712 -7.57 3.91 12.89
C PHE A 712 -8.22 4.33 11.57
N PHE A 713 -7.87 5.51 11.04
CA PHE A 713 -8.36 6.00 9.73
C PHE A 713 -7.51 5.54 8.53
N SER A 714 -6.35 4.92 8.76
CA SER A 714 -5.55 4.31 7.68
C SER A 714 -6.04 2.92 7.31
N ASN A 715 -6.45 2.14 8.32
CA ASN A 715 -7.06 0.83 8.16
C ASN A 715 -8.57 0.96 7.85
N ALA A 716 -9.14 0.00 7.13
CA ALA A 716 -10.59 -0.08 6.95
C ALA A 716 -11.28 -0.55 8.24
N HIS A 717 -12.59 -0.30 8.37
CA HIS A 717 -13.42 -0.81 9.47
C HIS A 717 -13.47 -2.34 9.47
N ASP A 718 -12.51 -2.97 10.16
CA ASP A 718 -12.37 -4.43 10.28
C ASP A 718 -12.13 -4.82 11.74
N GLY A 719 -13.19 -4.73 12.55
CA GLY A 719 -13.22 -5.16 13.94
C GLY A 719 -12.28 -4.34 14.82
N LYS A 720 -11.50 -5.04 15.65
CA LYS A 720 -10.52 -4.44 16.57
C LYS A 720 -9.12 -4.23 15.98
N ASN A 721 -8.91 -4.28 14.65
CA ASN A 721 -7.56 -4.23 14.07
C ASN A 721 -6.75 -2.98 14.49
N SER A 722 -7.38 -1.83 14.70
CA SER A 722 -6.71 -0.63 15.24
C SER A 722 -6.33 -0.77 16.72
N LEU A 723 -7.16 -1.47 17.49
CA LEU A 723 -6.84 -1.90 18.86
C LEU A 723 -5.65 -2.87 18.87
N HIS A 724 -5.48 -3.71 17.83
CA HIS A 724 -4.31 -4.58 17.70
C HIS A 724 -3.02 -3.79 17.45
N PHE A 725 -3.08 -2.62 16.80
CA PHE A 725 -1.96 -1.67 16.74
C PHE A 725 -1.59 -1.03 18.09
N ALA A 726 -2.47 -1.09 19.10
CA ALA A 726 -2.18 -0.67 20.48
C ALA A 726 -1.84 -1.84 21.42
N GLN A 727 -2.28 -3.06 21.09
CA GLN A 727 -1.92 -4.31 21.77
C GLN A 727 -0.45 -4.67 21.49
N THR A 728 0.12 -5.45 22.41
CA THR A 728 1.22 -6.36 22.03
C THR A 728 0.58 -7.47 21.20
N GLU A 729 1.07 -7.68 19.98
CA GLU A 729 0.42 -8.59 19.02
C GLU A 729 0.33 -10.02 19.61
N MET A 730 -0.81 -10.70 19.44
CA MET A 730 -0.82 -12.16 19.62
C MET A 730 0.09 -12.75 18.55
N ALA A 731 1.20 -13.32 18.98
CA ALA A 731 2.14 -13.99 18.09
C ALA A 731 1.43 -15.01 17.17
N PRO A 732 1.84 -15.15 15.89
CA PRO A 732 1.60 -16.39 15.18
C PRO A 732 2.10 -17.58 16.01
N ASN A 733 1.63 -18.79 15.72
CA ASN A 733 2.07 -19.97 16.47
C ASN A 733 3.52 -20.33 16.09
N LEU A 734 4.48 -19.63 16.69
CA LEU A 734 5.91 -19.71 16.41
C LEU A 734 6.57 -21.02 16.88
N ASP A 735 5.78 -21.94 17.46
CA ASP A 735 6.21 -23.28 17.87
C ASP A 735 6.46 -24.25 16.69
N GLU A 736 6.10 -23.88 15.46
CA GLU A 736 6.49 -24.61 14.24
C GLU A 736 7.68 -23.94 13.53
N ASP A 737 8.82 -24.64 13.41
CA ASP A 737 10.08 -24.13 12.86
C ASP A 737 9.91 -23.43 11.49
N ASN A 738 9.10 -24.01 10.59
CA ASN A 738 8.82 -23.41 9.28
C ASN A 738 8.01 -22.11 9.39
N SER A 739 7.09 -22.00 10.35
CA SER A 739 6.31 -20.77 10.57
C SER A 739 7.20 -19.64 11.09
N LEU A 740 8.10 -19.94 12.03
CA LEU A 740 9.04 -18.95 12.57
C LEU A 740 10.05 -18.50 11.51
N PHE A 741 10.65 -19.44 10.77
CA PHE A 741 11.59 -19.11 9.70
C PHE A 741 10.92 -18.28 8.60
N ASN A 742 9.69 -18.62 8.20
CA ASN A 742 8.96 -17.84 7.21
C ASN A 742 8.69 -16.42 7.71
N PHE A 743 8.08 -16.26 8.89
CA PHE A 743 7.77 -14.94 9.45
C PHE A 743 9.01 -14.04 9.57
N VAL A 744 10.10 -14.56 10.14
CA VAL A 744 11.30 -13.77 10.43
C VAL A 744 12.12 -13.51 9.16
N VAL A 745 12.34 -14.53 8.32
CA VAL A 745 13.27 -14.50 7.18
C VAL A 745 12.55 -14.28 5.85
N GLN A 746 11.55 -15.09 5.51
CA GLN A 746 10.89 -15.04 4.19
C GLN A 746 9.89 -13.90 4.04
N ASP A 747 9.16 -13.55 5.10
CA ASP A 747 8.18 -12.47 5.16
C ASP A 747 8.81 -11.15 5.62
N GLY A 748 9.99 -11.23 6.25
CA GLY A 748 10.86 -10.08 6.50
C GLY A 748 10.49 -9.24 7.72
N TYR A 749 9.77 -9.80 8.68
CA TYR A 749 9.49 -9.12 9.94
C TYR A 749 10.74 -8.98 10.83
N GLY A 750 11.74 -9.84 10.62
CA GLY A 750 12.98 -9.84 11.39
C GLY A 750 12.81 -10.31 12.84
N VAL A 751 13.91 -10.37 13.57
CA VAL A 751 13.91 -10.60 15.02
C VAL A 751 13.24 -9.43 15.74
N LYS A 752 13.27 -8.21 15.18
CA LYS A 752 12.51 -7.09 15.75
C LYS A 752 11.01 -7.37 15.74
N GLY A 753 10.42 -7.79 14.61
CA GLY A 753 9.00 -8.14 14.56
C GLY A 753 8.66 -9.27 15.53
N MET A 754 9.57 -10.25 15.66
CA MET A 754 9.46 -11.32 16.66
C MET A 754 9.43 -10.81 18.13
N VAL A 755 10.10 -9.69 18.41
CA VAL A 755 10.09 -9.02 19.73
C VAL A 755 8.90 -8.07 19.90
N ASP A 756 8.45 -7.43 18.82
CA ASP A 756 7.24 -6.61 18.80
C ASP A 756 5.97 -7.45 19.13
N LEU A 757 5.99 -8.75 18.78
CA LEU A 757 5.02 -9.79 19.18
C LEU A 757 5.05 -10.19 20.68
N GLY A 758 5.85 -9.53 21.51
CA GLY A 758 5.80 -9.72 22.98
C GLY A 758 6.37 -11.04 23.51
N LEU A 759 7.35 -11.64 22.82
CA LEU A 759 7.96 -12.91 23.22
C LEU A 759 8.48 -12.94 24.67
N SER A 760 8.02 -13.94 25.43
CA SER A 760 8.44 -14.20 26.81
C SER A 760 9.71 -15.05 26.93
N LYS A 761 10.09 -15.76 25.87
CA LYS A 761 11.26 -16.66 25.79
C LYS A 761 11.89 -16.61 24.40
N VAL A 762 13.20 -16.89 24.29
CA VAL A 762 13.88 -17.12 23.01
C VAL A 762 13.38 -18.44 22.38
N PRO A 763 12.95 -18.46 21.10
CA PRO A 763 12.56 -19.68 20.40
C PRO A 763 13.74 -20.62 20.13
N GLU A 764 13.48 -21.93 20.01
CA GLU A 764 14.54 -22.95 19.92
C GLU A 764 15.52 -22.74 18.76
N PRO A 765 15.11 -22.31 17.54
CA PRO A 765 16.06 -22.01 16.46
C PRO A 765 17.08 -20.91 16.76
N TYR A 766 16.88 -20.08 17.79
CA TYR A 766 17.82 -19.05 18.25
C TYR A 766 18.63 -19.48 19.48
N VAL A 767 18.35 -20.66 20.04
CA VAL A 767 19.06 -21.20 21.21
C VAL A 767 20.42 -21.71 20.77
N GLN A 768 21.45 -20.93 21.08
CA GLN A 768 22.83 -21.23 20.72
C GLN A 768 23.36 -22.43 21.53
N PRO A 769 24.25 -23.27 20.97
CA PRO A 769 24.90 -24.35 21.72
C PRO A 769 25.66 -23.81 22.95
N PRO A 770 25.79 -24.58 24.05
CA PRO A 770 26.41 -24.09 25.29
C PRO A 770 27.80 -23.45 25.14
N LYS A 771 28.61 -23.93 24.18
CA LYS A 771 29.94 -23.38 23.87
C LYS A 771 29.93 -22.02 23.14
N GLU A 772 28.81 -21.64 22.54
CA GLU A 772 28.65 -20.40 21.76
C GLU A 772 28.09 -19.25 22.63
N ARG A 773 27.36 -19.59 23.70
CA ARG A 773 26.73 -18.66 24.64
C ARG A 773 27.76 -17.74 25.31
N ILE A 774 27.32 -16.54 25.67
CA ILE A 774 28.15 -15.51 26.30
C ILE A 774 27.77 -15.38 27.77
N ASP A 775 28.64 -15.82 28.66
CA ASP A 775 28.51 -15.56 30.10
C ASP A 775 29.00 -14.14 30.41
N LYS A 776 28.04 -13.23 30.62
CA LYS A 776 28.31 -11.85 31.02
C LYS A 776 28.69 -11.72 32.51
N GLN A 777 28.30 -12.64 33.39
CA GLN A 777 28.59 -12.51 34.82
C GLN A 777 30.08 -12.66 35.10
N ASN A 778 30.76 -13.52 34.33
CA ASN A 778 32.19 -13.78 34.45
C ASN A 778 33.05 -13.05 33.39
N SER A 779 32.49 -12.11 32.61
CA SER A 779 33.25 -11.42 31.56
C SER A 779 34.17 -10.32 32.09
N ARG A 780 35.38 -10.24 31.53
CA ARG A 780 36.36 -9.18 31.79
C ARG A 780 36.24 -8.08 30.73
N MET A 781 36.29 -6.81 31.14
CA MET A 781 36.39 -5.68 30.20
C MET A 781 37.83 -5.57 29.68
N CYS A 782 37.98 -5.22 28.40
CA CYS A 782 39.26 -4.88 27.81
C CYS A 782 39.81 -3.58 28.46
N PRO A 783 41.01 -3.59 29.06
CA PRO A 783 41.54 -2.44 29.79
C PRO A 783 42.32 -1.45 28.88
N LEU A 784 42.47 -1.76 27.59
CA LEU A 784 43.14 -0.88 26.63
C LEU A 784 42.41 0.45 26.52
N GLN A 785 43.16 1.55 26.68
CA GLN A 785 42.66 2.90 26.53
C GLN A 785 42.53 3.27 25.05
N PRO A 786 41.59 4.17 24.66
CA PRO A 786 41.51 4.66 23.29
C PRO A 786 42.77 5.43 22.87
N ILE A 787 43.14 5.28 21.61
CA ILE A 787 44.24 5.98 20.96
C ILE A 787 43.74 7.34 20.46
N ASP A 788 44.40 8.42 20.84
CA ASP A 788 44.06 9.79 20.41
C ASP A 788 44.66 10.08 19.03
N LEU A 789 43.84 9.99 17.97
CA LEU A 789 44.31 10.18 16.59
C LEU A 789 44.64 11.63 16.24
N SER A 790 44.21 12.62 17.03
CA SER A 790 44.59 14.02 16.79
C SER A 790 46.11 14.27 16.94
N LYS A 791 46.78 13.37 17.65
CA LYS A 791 48.23 13.39 17.89
C LYS A 791 49.05 12.75 16.76
N LEU A 792 48.41 12.00 15.85
CA LEU A 792 49.09 11.26 14.80
C LEU A 792 49.78 12.19 13.79
N ASP A 793 49.16 13.32 13.42
CA ASP A 793 49.76 14.29 12.49
C ASP A 793 50.68 15.31 13.23
N GLY A 794 51.16 14.99 14.43
CA GLY A 794 51.84 15.90 15.35
C GLY A 794 53.17 15.38 15.93
N PRO A 795 53.72 16.02 16.97
CA PRO A 795 55.03 15.65 17.54
C PRO A 795 55.03 14.31 18.30
N GLU A 796 53.86 13.69 18.52
CA GLU A 796 53.73 12.35 19.08
C GLU A 796 53.53 11.26 17.99
N HIS A 797 53.72 11.58 16.70
CA HIS A 797 53.49 10.67 15.55
C HIS A 797 54.04 9.26 15.77
N ASP A 798 55.36 9.10 15.96
CA ASP A 798 56.02 7.80 16.09
C ASP A 798 55.43 6.95 17.21
N ARG A 799 55.10 7.60 18.34
CA ARG A 799 54.49 6.95 19.50
C ARG A 799 53.07 6.47 19.19
N VAL A 800 52.24 7.30 18.58
CA VAL A 800 50.85 6.94 18.23
C VAL A 800 50.85 5.85 17.15
N ALA A 801 51.77 5.93 16.20
CA ALA A 801 52.00 4.91 15.19
C ALA A 801 52.38 3.55 15.81
N GLU A 802 53.29 3.55 16.79
CA GLU A 802 53.67 2.35 17.54
C GLU A 802 52.49 1.80 18.38
N GLU A 803 51.72 2.66 19.04
CA GLU A 803 50.52 2.26 19.80
C GLU A 803 49.47 1.58 18.89
N ILE A 804 49.24 2.11 17.67
CA ILE A 804 48.35 1.51 16.65
C ILE A 804 48.90 0.16 16.18
N ALA A 805 50.17 0.09 15.77
CA ALA A 805 50.77 -1.14 15.26
C ALA A 805 50.87 -2.24 16.34
N ARG A 806 51.13 -1.86 17.59
CA ARG A 806 51.13 -2.78 18.74
C ARG A 806 49.73 -3.33 19.01
N ALA A 807 48.68 -2.51 18.97
CA ALA A 807 47.32 -2.99 19.16
C ALA A 807 46.86 -3.92 18.02
N ALA A 808 47.19 -3.57 16.77
CA ALA A 808 46.90 -4.39 15.58
C ALA A 808 47.66 -5.74 15.56
N SER A 809 48.86 -5.80 16.13
CA SER A 809 49.70 -7.03 16.18
C SER A 809 49.49 -7.91 17.41
N THR A 810 48.82 -7.40 18.45
CA THR A 810 48.49 -8.13 19.68
C THR A 810 47.02 -8.55 19.70
N LEU A 811 46.12 -7.63 20.06
CA LEU A 811 44.68 -7.93 20.18
C LEU A 811 43.94 -7.92 18.84
N GLY A 812 44.46 -7.19 17.84
CA GLY A 812 43.76 -7.00 16.57
C GLY A 812 42.61 -6.00 16.61
N PHE A 813 42.31 -5.45 17.79
CA PHE A 813 41.25 -4.49 18.09
C PHE A 813 41.81 -3.32 18.90
N PHE A 814 41.36 -2.11 18.59
CA PHE A 814 41.62 -0.91 19.39
C PHE A 814 40.46 0.08 19.28
N GLN A 815 40.39 1.03 20.20
CA GLN A 815 39.47 2.16 20.12
C GLN A 815 40.23 3.43 19.75
N VAL A 816 39.61 4.34 19.02
CA VAL A 816 40.18 5.64 18.66
C VAL A 816 39.29 6.79 19.12
N LEU A 817 39.93 7.86 19.60
CA LEU A 817 39.32 9.15 19.95
C LEU A 817 39.88 10.26 19.07
N ASN A 818 39.19 11.41 19.03
CA ASN A 818 39.57 12.60 18.27
C ASN A 818 39.89 12.32 16.79
N HIS A 819 39.21 11.32 16.21
CA HIS A 819 39.38 10.81 14.84
C HIS A 819 38.85 11.76 13.73
N GLY A 820 38.43 12.98 14.09
CA GLY A 820 38.01 14.02 13.15
C GLY A 820 36.59 13.88 12.58
N MET A 821 35.77 12.95 13.08
CA MET A 821 34.33 12.93 12.76
C MET A 821 33.56 13.76 13.81
N PRO A 822 32.53 14.54 13.42
CA PRO A 822 31.67 15.24 14.37
C PRO A 822 30.92 14.26 15.29
N ILE A 823 30.77 14.60 16.57
CA ILE A 823 30.01 13.77 17.51
C ILE A 823 28.52 13.76 17.14
N GLU A 824 28.02 14.89 16.61
CA GLU A 824 26.67 15.04 16.09
C GLU A 824 26.37 14.07 14.94
N LEU A 825 27.38 13.76 14.09
CA LEU A 825 27.27 12.75 13.05
C LEU A 825 27.11 11.34 13.67
N LEU A 826 27.89 11.03 14.71
CA LEU A 826 27.82 9.73 15.39
C LEU A 826 26.48 9.51 16.10
N GLU A 827 25.93 10.51 16.78
CA GLU A 827 24.61 10.40 17.40
C GLU A 827 23.50 10.32 16.34
N LYS A 828 23.56 11.15 15.28
CA LYS A 828 22.60 11.10 14.17
C LYS A 828 22.57 9.74 13.48
N LEU A 829 23.71 9.04 13.36
CA LEU A 829 23.76 7.66 12.83
C LEU A 829 23.01 6.67 13.71
N LYS A 830 23.15 6.76 15.04
CA LYS A 830 22.44 5.90 16.00
C LYS A 830 20.93 6.14 15.91
N ASP A 831 20.50 7.41 15.94
CA ASP A 831 19.09 7.81 15.81
C ASP A 831 18.51 7.38 14.46
N THR A 832 19.27 7.53 13.37
CA THR A 832 18.87 7.09 12.03
C THR A 832 18.70 5.58 11.95
N ALA A 833 19.61 4.80 12.55
CA ALA A 833 19.47 3.35 12.62
C ALA A 833 18.20 2.96 13.41
N HIS A 834 17.99 3.53 14.60
CA HIS A 834 16.76 3.31 15.38
C HIS A 834 15.50 3.70 14.60
N THR A 835 15.54 4.80 13.85
CA THR A 835 14.44 5.27 13.00
C THR A 835 14.13 4.30 11.88
N PHE A 836 15.14 3.81 11.15
CA PHE A 836 14.98 2.83 10.08
C PHE A 836 14.37 1.51 10.59
N PHE A 837 14.96 0.90 11.62
CA PHE A 837 14.45 -0.37 12.15
C PHE A 837 13.09 -0.22 12.86
N GLY A 838 12.80 0.97 13.41
CA GLY A 838 11.52 1.36 13.98
C GLY A 838 10.36 1.49 12.98
N GLN A 839 10.63 1.47 11.67
CA GLN A 839 9.58 1.48 10.65
C GLN A 839 8.75 0.19 10.62
N ALA A 840 7.54 0.31 10.08
CA ALA A 840 6.66 -0.82 9.80
C ALA A 840 7.36 -1.85 8.86
N PRO A 841 7.10 -3.16 9.02
CA PRO A 841 7.77 -4.23 8.27
C PRO A 841 7.76 -3.99 6.75
N GLU A 842 6.65 -3.54 6.20
CA GLU A 842 6.43 -3.35 4.76
C GLU A 842 7.40 -2.34 4.14
N LYS A 843 7.77 -1.29 4.90
CA LYS A 843 8.72 -0.27 4.45
C LYS A 843 10.16 -0.78 4.40
N LYS A 844 10.52 -1.70 5.28
CA LYS A 844 11.85 -2.35 5.31
C LYS A 844 11.90 -3.51 4.31
N ALA A 845 10.77 -4.19 4.13
CA ALA A 845 10.60 -5.35 3.26
C ALA A 845 10.94 -5.07 1.78
N VAL A 846 10.88 -3.81 1.34
CA VAL A 846 11.30 -3.41 -0.02
C VAL A 846 12.79 -3.66 -0.27
N TYR A 847 13.65 -3.64 0.74
CA TYR A 847 15.10 -3.84 0.59
C TYR A 847 15.54 -5.30 0.70
N ARG A 848 14.61 -6.26 0.75
CA ARG A 848 14.96 -7.69 0.94
C ARG A 848 15.59 -8.31 -0.30
N LYS A 849 16.34 -9.39 -0.10
CA LYS A 849 16.87 -10.24 -1.18
C LYS A 849 15.73 -10.68 -2.11
N GLY A 850 15.77 -10.24 -3.38
CA GLY A 850 14.73 -10.51 -4.38
C GLY A 850 13.62 -9.45 -4.50
N ALA A 851 13.52 -8.51 -3.56
CA ALA A 851 12.60 -7.36 -3.61
C ALA A 851 13.34 -6.01 -3.79
N SER A 852 14.60 -5.94 -3.35
CA SER A 852 15.42 -4.73 -3.39
C SER A 852 15.58 -4.18 -4.81
N PRO A 853 15.39 -2.86 -5.03
CA PRO A 853 15.58 -2.23 -6.34
C PRO A 853 17.03 -2.25 -6.82
N SER A 854 18.00 -2.55 -5.94
CA SER A 854 19.39 -2.79 -6.30
C SER A 854 19.97 -3.98 -5.53
N PRO A 855 20.75 -4.88 -6.17
CA PRO A 855 21.43 -5.98 -5.50
C PRO A 855 22.55 -5.51 -4.54
N LEU A 856 22.86 -4.21 -4.52
CA LEU A 856 23.84 -3.60 -3.61
C LEU A 856 23.26 -3.28 -2.23
N VAL A 857 21.94 -3.23 -2.08
CA VAL A 857 21.25 -2.93 -0.81
C VAL A 857 20.42 -4.14 -0.37
N LYS A 858 20.64 -4.62 0.85
CA LYS A 858 20.02 -5.84 1.39
C LYS A 858 19.60 -5.68 2.84
N TYR A 859 18.31 -5.58 3.11
CA TYR A 859 17.71 -5.81 4.42
C TYR A 859 17.52 -7.31 4.66
N GLY A 860 17.82 -7.77 5.87
CA GLY A 860 17.73 -9.16 6.27
C GLY A 860 17.87 -9.35 7.77
N THR A 861 17.98 -10.62 8.16
CA THR A 861 18.09 -11.06 9.55
C THR A 861 19.08 -12.23 9.64
N SER A 862 19.72 -12.38 10.80
CA SER A 862 20.91 -13.23 11.02
C SER A 862 22.05 -12.96 10.02
N PHE A 863 22.90 -13.93 9.65
CA PHE A 863 23.99 -13.74 8.67
C PHE A 863 23.74 -14.50 7.37
N VAL A 864 23.60 -15.82 7.45
CA VAL A 864 23.14 -16.69 6.36
C VAL A 864 22.18 -17.73 6.97
N PRO A 865 20.90 -17.35 7.21
CA PRO A 865 19.93 -18.16 7.94
C PRO A 865 19.82 -19.60 7.43
N GLU A 866 19.95 -19.81 6.11
CA GLU A 866 19.81 -21.12 5.46
C GLU A 866 20.97 -22.09 5.77
N LYS A 867 22.05 -21.62 6.42
CA LYS A 867 23.26 -22.40 6.75
C LYS A 867 23.58 -22.41 8.25
N GLU A 868 22.93 -21.57 9.04
CA GLU A 868 23.15 -21.46 10.48
C GLU A 868 22.55 -22.66 11.22
N LYS A 869 23.27 -23.18 12.23
CA LYS A 869 22.76 -24.25 13.11
C LYS A 869 21.84 -23.74 14.21
N ALA A 870 22.01 -22.47 14.57
CA ALA A 870 21.15 -21.68 15.44
C ALA A 870 21.30 -20.23 14.99
N LEU A 871 20.17 -19.56 14.80
CA LEU A 871 20.06 -18.23 14.20
C LEU A 871 20.64 -17.14 15.12
N GLU A 872 21.25 -16.12 14.50
CA GLU A 872 21.69 -14.90 15.20
C GLU A 872 20.52 -13.94 15.49
N TRP A 873 20.47 -13.41 16.71
CA TRP A 873 19.46 -12.45 17.20
C TRP A 873 19.78 -11.02 16.74
N LYS A 874 19.72 -10.78 15.42
CA LYS A 874 20.11 -9.53 14.78
C LYS A 874 19.37 -9.31 13.46
N ASP A 875 18.79 -8.13 13.31
CA ASP A 875 18.38 -7.60 12.01
C ASP A 875 19.47 -6.69 11.45
N TYR A 876 19.57 -6.59 10.13
CA TYR A 876 20.55 -5.72 9.50
C TYR A 876 20.05 -5.16 8.16
N ILE A 877 20.57 -4.00 7.78
CA ILE A 877 20.58 -3.57 6.38
C ILE A 877 22.04 -3.34 5.97
N SER A 878 22.43 -3.98 4.87
CA SER A 878 23.76 -3.94 4.28
C SER A 878 23.71 -3.14 2.98
N MET A 879 24.64 -2.21 2.82
CA MET A 879 24.74 -1.30 1.69
C MET A 879 26.16 -1.33 1.14
N THR A 880 26.31 -1.90 -0.06
CA THR A 880 27.56 -1.85 -0.83
C THR A 880 27.68 -0.46 -1.47
N TYR A 881 28.89 0.10 -1.44
CA TYR A 881 29.18 1.39 -2.06
C TYR A 881 29.96 1.19 -3.37
N THR A 882 29.43 1.78 -4.44
CA THR A 882 30.05 1.91 -5.77
C THR A 882 30.49 3.35 -5.99
N ASP A 883 29.54 4.27 -6.02
CA ASP A 883 29.74 5.72 -6.07
C ASP A 883 28.64 6.51 -5.34
N ASP A 884 28.83 7.82 -5.23
CA ASP A 884 27.90 8.76 -4.58
C ASP A 884 26.49 8.79 -5.22
N VAL A 885 26.41 8.66 -6.55
CA VAL A 885 25.16 8.77 -7.29
C VAL A 885 24.30 7.54 -7.04
N GLU A 886 24.90 6.35 -7.16
CA GLU A 886 24.19 5.10 -6.87
C GLU A 886 23.84 4.98 -5.37
N ALA A 887 24.73 5.39 -4.46
CA ALA A 887 24.40 5.44 -3.03
C ALA A 887 23.20 6.37 -2.74
N LEU A 888 23.17 7.57 -3.32
CA LEU A 888 22.05 8.51 -3.14
C LEU A 888 20.76 8.10 -3.87
N GLN A 889 20.82 7.20 -4.84
CA GLN A 889 19.65 6.65 -5.52
C GLN A 889 19.08 5.41 -4.81
N GLN A 890 19.94 4.50 -4.35
CA GLN A 890 19.55 3.15 -3.93
C GLN A 890 19.47 2.96 -2.41
N TRP A 891 20.23 3.71 -1.61
CA TRP A 891 20.20 3.57 -0.15
C TRP A 891 18.93 4.19 0.44
N PRO A 892 18.42 3.71 1.60
CA PRO A 892 17.17 4.19 2.16
C PRO A 892 17.16 5.70 2.41
N GLN A 893 16.07 6.35 2.00
CA GLN A 893 15.94 7.81 1.96
C GLN A 893 16.19 8.49 3.32
N GLU A 894 15.88 7.80 4.41
CA GLU A 894 16.03 8.25 5.78
C GLU A 894 17.49 8.24 6.27
N CYS A 895 18.37 7.48 5.62
CA CYS A 895 19.74 7.23 6.10
C CYS A 895 20.85 7.52 5.08
N LYS A 896 20.53 7.65 3.79
CA LYS A 896 21.52 7.69 2.72
C LYS A 896 22.57 8.81 2.87
N GLU A 897 22.17 10.03 3.20
CA GLU A 897 23.09 11.17 3.31
C GLU A 897 24.04 11.02 4.49
N VAL A 898 23.52 10.67 5.66
CA VAL A 898 24.31 10.54 6.90
C VAL A 898 25.25 9.33 6.86
N LEU A 899 24.82 8.21 6.26
CA LEU A 899 25.69 7.05 6.03
C LEU A 899 26.78 7.35 4.99
N LEU A 900 26.49 8.14 3.96
CA LEU A 900 27.47 8.50 2.94
C LEU A 900 28.56 9.42 3.50
N GLU A 901 28.19 10.38 4.35
CA GLU A 901 29.14 11.23 5.10
C GLU A 901 30.02 10.39 6.04
N TYR A 902 29.41 9.45 6.78
CA TYR A 902 30.13 8.53 7.66
C TYR A 902 31.07 7.59 6.91
N LEU A 903 30.65 7.05 5.76
CA LEU A 903 31.48 6.19 4.94
C LEU A 903 32.71 6.95 4.42
N LYS A 904 32.53 8.16 3.89
CA LYS A 904 33.62 9.00 3.36
C LYS A 904 34.66 9.33 4.42
N THR A 905 34.22 9.78 5.59
CA THR A 905 35.11 10.09 6.72
C THR A 905 35.81 8.83 7.24
N SER A 906 35.10 7.70 7.33
CA SER A 906 35.68 6.41 7.74
C SER A 906 36.76 5.91 6.78
N VAL A 907 36.54 6.04 5.46
CA VAL A 907 37.52 5.65 4.43
C VAL A 907 38.79 6.50 4.50
N MET A 908 38.68 7.80 4.78
CA MET A 908 39.84 8.66 4.97
C MET A 908 40.65 8.30 6.22
N MET A 909 39.97 7.96 7.32
CA MET A 909 40.63 7.44 8.53
C MET A 909 41.32 6.09 8.27
N VAL A 910 40.65 5.15 7.59
CA VAL A 910 41.24 3.85 7.21
C VAL A 910 42.48 4.03 6.36
N ARG A 911 42.50 4.97 5.41
CA ARG A 911 43.70 5.26 4.60
C ARG A 911 44.89 5.60 5.50
N LYS A 912 44.74 6.56 6.40
CA LYS A 912 45.79 6.97 7.35
C LYS A 912 46.26 5.81 8.23
N LEU A 913 45.32 5.02 8.78
CA LEU A 913 45.64 3.87 9.62
C LEU A 913 46.41 2.80 8.82
N LEU A 914 46.03 2.55 7.56
CA LEU A 914 46.72 1.59 6.71
C LEU A 914 48.13 2.07 6.32
N GLU A 915 48.31 3.36 6.02
CA GLU A 915 49.63 3.96 5.78
C GLU A 915 50.57 3.74 7.00
N VAL A 916 50.12 4.11 8.19
CA VAL A 916 50.84 3.91 9.46
C VAL A 916 51.18 2.43 9.71
N LEU A 917 50.22 1.53 9.47
CA LEU A 917 50.42 0.09 9.67
C LEU A 917 51.41 -0.50 8.65
N MET A 918 51.48 0.02 7.42
CA MET A 918 52.45 -0.44 6.42
C MET A 918 53.85 0.11 6.69
N GLU A 919 53.97 1.39 7.10
CA GLU A 919 55.25 1.98 7.48
C GLU A 919 55.86 1.27 8.70
N ASN A 920 55.05 0.83 9.68
CA ASN A 920 55.50 -0.03 10.79
C ASN A 920 55.95 -1.44 10.37
N LEU A 921 55.50 -1.96 9.21
CA LEU A 921 56.04 -3.20 8.63
C LEU A 921 57.37 -2.97 7.89
N GLY A 922 57.80 -1.72 7.73
CA GLY A 922 58.94 -1.33 6.89
C GLY A 922 58.61 -1.21 5.40
N VAL A 923 57.32 -1.19 5.03
CA VAL A 923 56.86 -1.21 3.64
C VAL A 923 56.12 0.08 3.30
N LYS A 924 56.54 0.76 2.22
CA LYS A 924 55.83 1.93 1.71
C LYS A 924 54.96 1.55 0.52
N LEU A 925 53.65 1.54 0.70
CA LEU A 925 52.70 1.37 -0.39
C LEU A 925 52.49 2.69 -1.13
N ASP A 926 52.26 2.61 -2.44
CA ASP A 926 51.75 3.72 -3.23
C ASP A 926 50.22 3.85 -3.09
N ASN A 927 49.67 5.01 -3.48
CA ASN A 927 48.24 5.29 -3.39
C ASN A 927 47.38 4.26 -4.16
N SER A 928 47.86 3.73 -5.28
CA SER A 928 47.11 2.75 -6.09
C SER A 928 46.99 1.40 -5.38
N LYS A 929 48.06 0.95 -4.69
CA LYS A 929 48.01 -0.23 -3.83
C LYS A 929 47.07 -0.03 -2.64
N ILE A 930 47.14 1.13 -1.97
CA ILE A 930 46.21 1.44 -0.88
C ILE A 930 44.76 1.42 -1.38
N ASP A 931 44.48 2.08 -2.51
CA ASP A 931 43.15 2.11 -3.16
C ASP A 931 42.66 0.72 -3.60
N ALA A 932 43.56 -0.19 -3.95
CA ALA A 932 43.24 -1.58 -4.24
C ALA A 932 42.83 -2.34 -2.97
N LEU A 933 43.57 -2.17 -1.87
CA LEU A 933 43.33 -2.84 -0.58
C LEU A 933 42.08 -2.36 0.18
N ILE A 934 41.57 -1.16 -0.13
CA ILE A 934 40.32 -0.63 0.43
C ILE A 934 39.25 -0.41 -0.65
N GLY A 935 39.43 -1.00 -1.83
CA GLY A 935 38.67 -0.69 -3.04
C GLY A 935 37.24 -1.21 -3.06
N PHE A 936 36.91 -2.23 -2.26
CA PHE A 936 35.53 -2.63 -1.98
C PHE A 936 35.10 -2.10 -0.61
N LYS A 937 33.89 -1.55 -0.54
CA LYS A 937 33.38 -0.81 0.62
C LYS A 937 31.93 -1.19 0.89
N MET A 938 31.63 -1.46 2.15
CA MET A 938 30.28 -1.84 2.58
C MET A 938 29.99 -1.19 3.94
N VAL A 939 28.82 -0.61 4.09
CA VAL A 939 28.32 -0.12 5.38
C VAL A 939 27.08 -0.91 5.77
N ASN A 940 27.05 -1.41 6.99
CA ASN A 940 25.86 -2.05 7.54
C ASN A 940 25.31 -1.21 8.69
N MET A 941 23.99 -1.15 8.82
CA MET A 941 23.36 -0.84 10.11
C MET A 941 22.85 -2.16 10.68
N ASN A 942 23.33 -2.55 11.86
CA ASN A 942 22.85 -3.72 12.60
C ASN A 942 21.96 -3.28 13.76
N PHE A 943 20.86 -4.00 13.98
CA PHE A 943 19.91 -3.78 15.07
C PHE A 943 19.69 -5.05 15.87
N TYR A 944 19.82 -4.93 17.18
CA TYR A 944 19.74 -6.01 18.14
C TYR A 944 18.57 -5.70 19.08
N PRO A 945 17.36 -6.24 18.82
CA PRO A 945 16.20 -6.00 19.68
C PRO A 945 16.41 -6.61 21.07
N THR A 946 15.62 -6.16 22.05
CA THR A 946 15.67 -6.72 23.41
C THR A 946 15.40 -8.23 23.40
N CYS A 947 16.26 -8.98 24.06
CA CYS A 947 16.16 -10.44 24.15
C CYS A 947 15.60 -10.86 25.53
N PRO A 948 14.60 -11.75 25.61
CA PRO A 948 14.08 -12.24 26.89
C PRO A 948 15.07 -13.16 27.63
N ASN A 949 15.89 -13.92 26.89
CA ASN A 949 16.92 -14.83 27.41
C ASN A 949 18.28 -14.53 26.76
N PRO A 950 18.93 -13.39 27.07
CA PRO A 950 20.18 -12.99 26.42
C PRO A 950 21.34 -13.96 26.67
N GLU A 951 21.24 -14.82 27.70
CA GLU A 951 22.16 -15.90 28.01
C GLU A 951 22.05 -17.12 27.08
N LEU A 952 20.94 -17.28 26.36
CA LEU A 952 20.70 -18.43 25.47
C LEU A 952 21.07 -18.18 24.00
N THR A 953 21.25 -16.93 23.59
CA THR A 953 21.47 -16.56 22.18
C THR A 953 22.59 -15.52 22.02
N VAL A 954 22.98 -15.22 20.79
CA VAL A 954 23.99 -14.21 20.44
C VAL A 954 23.47 -13.27 19.37
N GLY A 955 23.92 -12.01 19.38
CA GLY A 955 23.62 -11.05 18.33
C GLY A 955 24.46 -11.29 17.06
N VAL A 956 25.70 -11.77 17.22
CA VAL A 956 26.56 -12.30 16.15
C VAL A 956 27.39 -13.44 16.73
N GLY A 957 27.52 -14.54 15.99
CA GLY A 957 28.38 -15.69 16.34
C GLY A 957 29.87 -15.36 16.34
N ARG A 958 30.71 -16.33 16.70
CA ARG A 958 32.17 -16.17 16.58
C ARG A 958 32.59 -16.12 15.11
N HIS A 959 33.33 -15.08 14.72
CA HIS A 959 33.88 -14.92 13.37
C HIS A 959 35.12 -14.00 13.38
N SER A 960 35.90 -14.01 12.30
CA SER A 960 36.81 -12.91 11.95
C SER A 960 36.27 -12.16 10.72
N ASP A 961 36.63 -10.89 10.56
CA ASP A 961 36.22 -10.07 9.42
C ASP A 961 37.08 -10.40 8.20
N MET A 962 36.49 -10.69 7.04
CA MET A 962 37.28 -11.01 5.84
C MET A 962 38.09 -9.84 5.22
N GLY A 963 37.89 -8.61 5.71
CA GLY A 963 38.38 -7.38 5.09
C GLY A 963 39.84 -7.02 5.39
N ALA A 964 40.19 -5.75 5.14
CA ALA A 964 41.46 -5.17 5.56
C ALA A 964 41.31 -4.52 6.95
N LEU A 965 40.41 -3.54 7.07
CA LEU A 965 40.06 -2.88 8.32
C LEU A 965 38.54 -2.66 8.39
N THR A 966 37.98 -2.85 9.59
CA THR A 966 36.60 -2.50 9.94
C THR A 966 36.59 -1.30 10.87
N VAL A 967 35.67 -0.37 10.63
CA VAL A 967 35.41 0.82 11.44
C VAL A 967 34.02 0.69 12.04
N LEU A 968 33.92 0.55 13.36
CA LEU A 968 32.69 0.20 14.04
C LEU A 968 32.26 1.30 15.02
N LEU A 969 31.15 1.97 14.70
CA LEU A 969 30.41 2.78 15.66
C LEU A 969 29.52 1.86 16.54
N GLN A 970 29.74 1.92 17.86
CA GLN A 970 28.87 1.30 18.86
C GLN A 970 27.88 2.32 19.44
N ASP A 971 26.78 1.83 19.99
CA ASP A 971 25.96 2.56 20.94
C ASP A 971 26.52 2.48 22.37
N GLY A 972 25.91 3.20 23.32
CA GLY A 972 26.28 3.18 24.75
C GLY A 972 25.95 1.88 25.50
N ILE A 973 25.48 0.83 24.82
CA ILE A 973 25.12 -0.47 25.45
C ILE A 973 26.26 -1.49 25.31
N GLY A 974 27.07 -1.38 24.25
CA GLY A 974 28.21 -2.25 23.99
C GLY A 974 27.84 -3.72 23.84
N GLY A 975 28.77 -4.62 24.17
CA GLY A 975 28.57 -6.06 24.05
C GLY A 975 29.27 -6.73 22.87
N LEU A 976 30.27 -6.05 22.29
CA LEU A 976 31.28 -6.68 21.43
C LEU A 976 32.28 -7.42 22.33
N TYR A 977 32.58 -8.67 22.01
CA TYR A 977 33.58 -9.50 22.68
C TYR A 977 34.65 -9.94 21.69
N VAL A 978 35.92 -9.72 22.02
CA VAL A 978 37.08 -10.20 21.27
C VAL A 978 37.76 -11.35 22.01
N LYS A 979 38.23 -12.35 21.28
CA LYS A 979 38.99 -13.49 21.80
C LYS A 979 40.48 -13.16 21.76
N VAL A 980 41.16 -13.35 22.88
CA VAL A 980 42.60 -13.12 23.00
C VAL A 980 43.36 -14.25 22.31
N GLU A 981 44.14 -13.93 21.27
CA GLU A 981 44.81 -14.91 20.42
C GLU A 981 46.06 -15.53 21.05
N ASP A 982 46.82 -14.73 21.80
CA ASP A 982 48.08 -15.06 22.49
C ASP A 982 48.10 -14.31 23.84
N ASP A 983 48.97 -14.68 24.79
CA ASP A 983 48.98 -14.01 26.10
C ASP A 983 49.42 -12.53 25.96
N ILE A 984 48.53 -11.59 26.31
CA ILE A 984 48.77 -10.15 26.24
C ILE A 984 48.86 -9.59 27.66
N GLU A 985 50.03 -9.06 28.01
CA GLU A 985 50.28 -8.48 29.33
C GLU A 985 49.24 -7.40 29.68
N ASN A 986 48.73 -7.45 30.91
CA ASN A 986 47.70 -6.55 31.44
C ASN A 986 46.33 -6.56 30.72
N VAL A 987 46.14 -7.35 29.65
CA VAL A 987 44.84 -7.52 28.97
C VAL A 987 44.20 -8.85 29.35
N GLY A 988 44.75 -9.98 28.89
CA GLY A 988 44.13 -11.29 29.05
C GLY A 988 45.02 -12.44 28.56
N LYS A 989 44.61 -13.66 28.85
CA LYS A 989 45.30 -14.88 28.42
C LYS A 989 44.73 -15.47 27.14
N LYS A 990 45.53 -16.25 26.42
CA LYS A 990 45.13 -16.99 25.21
C LYS A 990 43.82 -17.77 25.43
N GLY A 991 42.81 -17.46 24.61
CA GLY A 991 41.47 -18.05 24.67
C GLY A 991 40.47 -17.34 25.58
N GLU A 992 40.87 -16.35 26.38
CA GLU A 992 39.93 -15.51 27.14
C GLU A 992 39.12 -14.60 26.20
N TRP A 993 37.89 -14.27 26.59
CA TRP A 993 37.02 -13.33 25.87
C TRP A 993 36.92 -12.02 26.65
N MET A 994 37.25 -10.91 25.99
CA MET A 994 37.27 -9.57 26.57
C MET A 994 36.13 -8.73 25.96
N GLU A 995 35.29 -8.12 26.79
CA GLU A 995 34.28 -7.16 26.33
C GLU A 995 34.97 -5.84 25.95
N ILE A 996 34.73 -5.33 24.74
CA ILE A 996 35.13 -3.96 24.35
C ILE A 996 34.08 -3.00 24.92
N PRO A 997 34.42 -2.16 25.93
CA PRO A 997 33.47 -1.23 26.51
C PRO A 997 33.20 -0.07 25.53
N PRO A 998 31.94 0.34 25.35
CA PRO A 998 31.64 1.52 24.55
C PRO A 998 32.15 2.77 25.29
N ILE A 999 32.85 3.64 24.59
CA ILE A 999 33.37 4.90 25.12
C ILE A 999 32.77 6.05 24.31
N ASP A 1000 32.30 7.09 24.99
CA ASP A 1000 31.62 8.22 24.35
C ASP A 1000 32.55 8.92 23.35
N GLY A 1001 32.06 9.07 22.12
CA GLY A 1001 32.83 9.64 21.01
C GLY A 1001 33.97 8.76 20.50
N ALA A 1002 34.09 7.50 20.91
CA ALA A 1002 35.08 6.57 20.40
C ALA A 1002 34.55 5.71 19.25
N ILE A 1003 35.46 5.30 18.37
CA ILE A 1003 35.21 4.33 17.29
C ILE A 1003 36.09 3.11 17.50
N VAL A 1004 35.55 1.91 17.33
CA VAL A 1004 36.34 0.67 17.38
C VAL A 1004 36.92 0.39 16.00
N ILE A 1005 38.20 0.07 15.94
CA ILE A 1005 38.89 -0.40 14.73
C ILE A 1005 39.33 -1.84 14.96
N ASN A 1006 39.15 -2.69 13.94
CA ASN A 1006 39.73 -4.03 13.95
C ASN A 1006 40.32 -4.45 12.61
N VAL A 1007 41.33 -5.31 12.70
CA VAL A 1007 42.05 -5.92 11.58
C VAL A 1007 41.20 -7.05 11.00
N GLY A 1008 41.13 -7.12 9.67
CA GLY A 1008 40.50 -8.23 8.94
C GLY A 1008 41.51 -9.23 8.38
N ASP A 1009 41.02 -10.40 7.96
CA ASP A 1009 41.78 -11.53 7.41
C ASP A 1009 42.70 -11.10 6.26
N ALA A 1010 42.25 -10.22 5.37
CA ALA A 1010 43.07 -9.77 4.24
C ALA A 1010 44.31 -9.00 4.72
N LEU A 1011 44.19 -8.13 5.72
CA LEU A 1011 45.34 -7.42 6.30
C LEU A 1011 46.23 -8.37 7.13
N GLN A 1012 45.65 -9.40 7.77
CA GLN A 1012 46.44 -10.47 8.40
C GLN A 1012 47.25 -11.26 7.35
N ILE A 1013 46.68 -11.59 6.19
CA ILE A 1013 47.36 -12.26 5.07
C ILE A 1013 48.49 -11.37 4.52
N ILE A 1014 48.20 -10.11 4.21
CA ILE A 1014 49.13 -9.14 3.62
C ILE A 1014 50.32 -8.86 4.54
N SER A 1015 50.07 -8.70 5.85
CA SER A 1015 51.11 -8.52 6.87
C SER A 1015 51.84 -9.81 7.27
N ASN A 1016 51.67 -10.91 6.52
CA ASN A 1016 52.25 -12.23 6.77
C ASN A 1016 51.97 -12.77 8.20
N GLY A 1017 50.82 -12.42 8.77
CA GLY A 1017 50.42 -12.80 10.13
C GLY A 1017 50.99 -11.93 11.25
N THR A 1018 51.60 -10.78 10.93
CA THR A 1018 52.05 -9.79 11.91
C THR A 1018 50.87 -9.13 12.59
N TYR A 1019 49.91 -8.60 11.82
CA TYR A 1019 48.64 -8.10 12.33
C TYR A 1019 47.61 -9.22 12.46
N LYS A 1020 46.77 -9.16 13.50
CA LYS A 1020 45.86 -10.24 13.92
C LYS A 1020 44.42 -9.87 13.63
N SER A 1021 43.72 -10.61 12.78
CA SER A 1021 42.26 -10.51 12.72
C SER A 1021 41.65 -11.39 13.79
N ALA A 1022 41.31 -10.85 14.96
CA ALA A 1022 40.86 -11.67 16.08
C ALA A 1022 39.42 -12.21 15.91
N GLU A 1023 39.16 -13.40 16.45
CA GLU A 1023 37.79 -13.90 16.59
C GLU A 1023 37.00 -12.96 17.50
N HIS A 1024 35.81 -12.56 17.07
CA HIS A 1024 34.91 -11.73 17.86
C HIS A 1024 33.45 -12.19 17.74
N ARG A 1025 32.62 -11.81 18.73
CA ARG A 1025 31.18 -12.14 18.82
C ARG A 1025 30.41 -11.03 19.53
N VAL A 1026 29.09 -11.01 19.40
CA VAL A 1026 28.24 -9.94 19.97
C VAL A 1026 27.16 -10.53 20.88
N ARG A 1027 27.03 -10.03 22.12
CA ARG A 1027 25.92 -10.40 23.02
C ARG A 1027 24.65 -9.63 22.71
N THR A 1028 23.52 -10.22 23.08
CA THR A 1028 22.25 -9.49 23.18
C THR A 1028 22.10 -8.85 24.57
N THR A 1029 20.94 -8.25 24.84
CA THR A 1029 20.60 -7.68 26.15
C THR A 1029 19.09 -7.65 26.34
N ARG A 1030 18.64 -7.74 27.59
CA ARG A 1030 17.22 -7.60 27.97
C ARG A 1030 16.83 -6.14 28.27
N ALA A 1031 17.80 -5.25 28.47
CA ALA A 1031 17.56 -3.92 29.04
C ALA A 1031 17.05 -2.87 28.03
N LYS A 1032 17.64 -2.79 26.84
CA LYS A 1032 17.32 -1.84 25.76
C LYS A 1032 17.75 -2.45 24.42
N SER A 1033 17.06 -2.11 23.33
CA SER A 1033 17.52 -2.45 21.97
C SER A 1033 18.82 -1.73 21.65
N ARG A 1034 19.73 -2.40 20.95
CA ARG A 1034 21.06 -1.89 20.58
C ARG A 1034 21.20 -1.68 19.07
N VAL A 1035 22.03 -0.71 18.67
CA VAL A 1035 22.51 -0.54 17.29
C VAL A 1035 24.04 -0.63 17.19
N SER A 1036 24.53 -0.95 15.99
CA SER A 1036 25.94 -0.76 15.63
C SER A 1036 26.09 -0.54 14.13
N ILE A 1037 26.96 0.38 13.72
CA ILE A 1037 27.14 0.76 12.32
C ILE A 1037 28.61 0.48 11.90
N PRO A 1038 28.95 -0.74 11.46
CA PRO A 1038 30.24 -1.03 10.87
C PRO A 1038 30.35 -0.58 9.41
N VAL A 1039 31.46 0.07 9.09
CA VAL A 1039 32.01 0.25 7.74
C VAL A 1039 33.14 -0.75 7.55
N PHE A 1040 32.99 -1.63 6.56
CA PHE A 1040 34.01 -2.59 6.15
C PHE A 1040 34.80 -2.05 4.96
N THR A 1041 36.12 -2.09 5.05
CA THR A 1041 37.01 -1.82 3.91
C THR A 1041 37.75 -3.09 3.52
N MET A 1042 37.73 -3.39 2.24
CA MET A 1042 38.16 -4.67 1.71
C MET A 1042 38.91 -4.49 0.38
N PRO A 1043 39.80 -5.42 -0.01
CA PRO A 1043 40.38 -5.42 -1.33
C PRO A 1043 39.29 -5.47 -2.42
N LYS A 1044 39.59 -4.97 -3.62
CA LYS A 1044 38.71 -5.20 -4.78
C LYS A 1044 38.55 -6.71 -5.00
N PRO A 1045 37.40 -7.23 -5.44
CA PRO A 1045 37.23 -8.68 -5.61
C PRO A 1045 38.22 -9.28 -6.63
N SER A 1046 38.62 -8.53 -7.65
CA SER A 1046 39.66 -8.92 -8.62
C SER A 1046 41.09 -8.84 -8.09
N GLU A 1047 41.31 -8.28 -6.89
CA GLU A 1047 42.65 -8.06 -6.34
C GLU A 1047 43.28 -9.37 -5.90
N LYS A 1048 44.60 -9.50 -6.10
CA LYS A 1048 45.36 -10.61 -5.53
C LYS A 1048 45.83 -10.24 -4.14
N ILE A 1049 45.47 -11.06 -3.15
CA ILE A 1049 45.97 -10.93 -1.80
C ILE A 1049 46.95 -12.06 -1.47
N GLY A 1050 48.01 -11.70 -0.78
CA GLY A 1050 49.07 -12.59 -0.32
C GLY A 1050 50.06 -11.79 0.55
N PRO A 1051 50.97 -12.45 1.26
CA PRO A 1051 52.00 -11.77 2.05
C PRO A 1051 52.84 -10.81 1.20
N LEU A 1052 53.13 -9.62 1.73
CA LEU A 1052 54.01 -8.65 1.07
C LEU A 1052 55.40 -9.28 0.79
N PRO A 1053 55.98 -9.12 -0.42
CA PRO A 1053 57.27 -9.71 -0.78
C PRO A 1053 58.39 -9.43 0.23
N GLU A 1054 58.44 -8.20 0.75
CA GLU A 1054 59.41 -7.73 1.74
C GLU A 1054 59.33 -8.54 3.06
N LEU A 1055 58.13 -9.03 3.41
CA LEU A 1055 57.89 -9.88 4.58
C LEU A 1055 58.12 -11.37 4.29
N VAL A 1056 57.94 -11.80 3.04
CA VAL A 1056 58.27 -13.16 2.59
C VAL A 1056 59.78 -13.37 2.56
N GLU A 1057 60.54 -12.39 2.07
CA GLU A 1057 62.01 -12.41 2.07
C GLU A 1057 62.58 -12.42 3.49
N ARG A 1058 61.92 -11.76 4.44
CA ARG A 1058 62.35 -11.68 5.85
C ARG A 1058 61.97 -12.92 6.68
N ASP A 1059 60.71 -13.35 6.59
CA ASP A 1059 60.10 -14.28 7.56
C ASP A 1059 59.59 -15.59 6.93
N GLY A 1060 59.62 -15.72 5.60
CA GLY A 1060 59.00 -16.82 4.86
C GLY A 1060 57.47 -16.68 4.73
N ALA A 1061 56.88 -17.13 3.61
CA ALA A 1061 55.44 -17.01 3.38
C ALA A 1061 54.64 -17.95 4.30
N ARG A 1062 53.66 -17.40 5.04
CA ARG A 1062 52.71 -18.16 5.88
C ARG A 1062 51.34 -18.35 5.21
N PHE A 1063 51.05 -17.54 4.20
CA PHE A 1063 49.80 -17.55 3.43
C PHE A 1063 50.10 -17.65 1.94
N ARG A 1064 49.19 -18.27 1.18
CA ARG A 1064 49.28 -18.37 -0.28
C ARG A 1064 48.69 -17.12 -0.94
N GLU A 1065 49.21 -16.76 -2.11
CA GLU A 1065 48.58 -15.76 -2.97
C GLU A 1065 47.28 -16.33 -3.56
N LEU A 1066 46.20 -15.54 -3.53
CA LEU A 1066 44.88 -15.90 -4.04
C LEU A 1066 44.10 -14.66 -4.49
N VAL A 1067 43.07 -14.83 -5.34
CA VAL A 1067 42.18 -13.74 -5.74
C VAL A 1067 41.14 -13.49 -4.64
N PHE A 1068 40.91 -12.24 -4.24
CA PHE A 1068 40.05 -11.93 -3.11
C PHE A 1068 38.60 -12.40 -3.30
N GLN A 1069 38.06 -12.38 -4.53
CA GLN A 1069 36.76 -12.96 -4.87
C GLN A 1069 36.65 -14.44 -4.49
N ASP A 1070 37.72 -15.23 -4.62
CA ASP A 1070 37.71 -16.64 -4.22
C ASP A 1070 37.64 -16.79 -2.70
N TYR A 1071 38.31 -15.88 -1.96
CA TYR A 1071 38.20 -15.79 -0.50
C TYR A 1071 36.78 -15.41 -0.06
N MET A 1072 36.18 -14.39 -0.70
CA MET A 1072 34.79 -13.97 -0.45
C MET A 1072 33.80 -15.12 -0.73
N ASN A 1073 33.99 -15.83 -1.84
CA ASN A 1073 33.17 -16.98 -2.21
C ASN A 1073 33.27 -18.09 -1.16
N ASN A 1074 34.48 -18.42 -0.70
CA ASN A 1074 34.69 -19.36 0.39
C ASN A 1074 34.01 -18.89 1.70
N PHE A 1075 34.18 -17.61 2.06
CA PHE A 1075 33.60 -17.01 3.27
C PHE A 1075 32.07 -17.12 3.29
N PHE A 1076 31.37 -16.58 2.27
CA PHE A 1076 29.90 -16.64 2.18
C PHE A 1076 29.34 -18.02 1.82
N SER A 1077 30.18 -18.98 1.40
CA SER A 1077 29.75 -20.36 1.22
C SER A 1077 29.42 -21.06 2.55
N ASN A 1078 29.92 -20.54 3.68
CA ASN A 1078 29.76 -21.12 5.02
C ASN A 1078 28.94 -20.20 5.96
N ALA A 1079 28.55 -20.73 7.12
CA ALA A 1079 28.07 -19.93 8.25
C ALA A 1079 29.24 -19.47 9.14
N HIS A 1080 29.01 -18.54 10.07
CA HIS A 1080 30.02 -18.12 11.04
C HIS A 1080 30.51 -19.30 11.91
N ASP A 1081 31.79 -19.64 11.80
CA ASP A 1081 32.46 -20.64 12.64
C ASP A 1081 33.91 -20.23 12.97
N GLY A 1082 34.07 -19.07 13.58
CA GLY A 1082 35.37 -18.51 13.96
C GLY A 1082 36.25 -18.20 12.74
N LYS A 1083 37.49 -18.69 12.77
CA LYS A 1083 38.55 -18.43 11.79
C LYS A 1083 38.66 -19.44 10.65
N ASN A 1084 37.72 -20.37 10.51
CA ASN A 1084 37.83 -21.46 9.52
C ASN A 1084 38.03 -20.95 8.07
N SER A 1085 37.51 -19.77 7.73
CA SER A 1085 37.76 -19.11 6.44
C SER A 1085 39.24 -18.82 6.20
N LEU A 1086 40.00 -18.40 7.22
CA LEU A 1086 41.41 -18.03 7.10
C LEU A 1086 42.31 -19.25 6.78
N HIS A 1087 41.89 -20.46 7.16
CA HIS A 1087 42.58 -21.70 6.75
C HIS A 1087 42.59 -21.88 5.23
N PHE A 1088 41.64 -21.30 4.48
CA PHE A 1088 41.68 -21.28 3.01
C PHE A 1088 42.84 -20.45 2.45
N ALA A 1089 43.40 -19.51 3.23
CA ALA A 1089 44.56 -18.71 2.81
C ALA A 1089 45.90 -19.23 3.36
N GLN A 1090 45.89 -20.07 4.41
CA GLN A 1090 47.11 -20.56 5.05
C GLN A 1090 47.85 -21.59 4.18
N ILE A 1091 49.17 -21.60 4.29
CA ILE A 1091 50.01 -22.69 3.77
C ILE A 1091 50.07 -23.76 4.85
N ASN A 1092 49.49 -24.93 4.58
CA ASN A 1092 49.65 -26.11 5.45
C ASN A 1092 51.12 -26.57 5.40
N ASN A 1093 51.74 -26.70 6.58
CA ASN A 1093 52.97 -27.47 6.78
C ASN A 1093 52.62 -28.93 7.12
#